data_AF-A0A3S4U8U4-F1
#
_entry.id   AF-A0A3S4U8U4-F1
#
_cell.length_a   1.000
_cell.length_b   1.000
_cell.length_c   1.000
_cell.angle_alpha   90.00
_cell.angle_beta   90.00
_cell.angle_gamma   90.00
#
_symmetry.space_group_name_H-M   'P 1'
#
loop_
_entity.id
_entity.type
_entity.pdbx_description
1 polymer ?
#
loop_
_entity_poly.entity_id
_entity_poly.type
_entity_poly.pdbx_seq_one_letter_code
_entity_poly.pdbx_strand_id
1 'polypeptide(L)'
;MKELFQKIWQNELQFLNFDAKFQDKSKLDTAECAIILSVDKDNYERYFLLKEFQELCKKIDLRVDIFSIQNAQICILNLFKSGFIPKQDLLKALKILEKISKNTKMFDFISQEKVQSIDQKALFQNDFKELNTINLELQKLSFDENLELRLQKTLEKFQNLEFNIAITGVMNAGKSSLLNALLKEDFLGVSNIPETANLTVLSYGKSEEAKIYFWDKKEWQNILESSHFNADLKEFIDKLDKSVNIEDFIKDKPLIQNIALCELKNFSSAKNKISALIKKIEIKSHLEFLQNNISIVDTPGLDDVVVQREIVTNEYLRESDFLIHLMNASQSLTQKDADFLVHCLLNSRLSKFLIILTKADLLSKKDLEEVIVYTKESLKSRLVDLDENLVEKIDFLCVSAKMASDFYKGLASKESLQKSGMQDFENYLLNELYAGEKSKIALRAYKKELHLELKNILSEYEMQNRLIKENKQGVSEENQKLLLELQKQNTLLREAQNEISNSITKLKNIDSGIDNLVLLLAKKLKERLIDEFKYLKNNAQKLNISRILNIVDITTKDGINDILREIKFENIKKIEELKTNLSLKYDFLKDDFDNGFEGFKDGISKNIDSIFQSEKFALLRLKIKKLSNLKSDLYELETNLDMVIFDTFKEFKMSEILNSLDINGVFFEFLNEKLKHYEKNQKSKLESLEKVLQSLKSQDANILNSFEENLEKIEKLKQLEMGLLNAD
;
A
#
# COMPACT_ATOMS: atom_id res chain seq x y z
N MET A 1 -42.35 -26.46 -3.46
CA MET A 1 -40.94 -26.88 -3.25
C MET A 1 -40.85 -28.16 -2.40
N LYS A 2 -41.41 -28.23 -1.18
CA LYS A 2 -41.36 -29.47 -0.37
C LYS A 2 -41.94 -30.72 -1.06
N GLU A 3 -43.10 -30.58 -1.69
CA GLU A 3 -43.72 -31.66 -2.49
C GLU A 3 -42.86 -32.09 -3.69
N LEU A 4 -42.11 -31.15 -4.29
CA LEU A 4 -41.18 -31.44 -5.39
C LEU A 4 -40.01 -32.31 -4.91
N PHE A 5 -39.38 -31.94 -3.79
CA PHE A 5 -38.28 -32.71 -3.21
C PHE A 5 -38.74 -34.10 -2.76
N GLN A 6 -39.97 -34.22 -2.24
CA GLN A 6 -40.54 -35.53 -1.93
C GLN A 6 -40.73 -36.39 -3.19
N LYS A 7 -41.05 -35.79 -4.34
CA LYS A 7 -41.17 -36.52 -5.61
C LYS A 7 -39.82 -36.90 -6.22
N ILE A 8 -38.74 -36.13 -6.00
CA ILE A 8 -37.40 -36.36 -6.59
C ILE A 8 -36.55 -37.27 -5.71
N TRP A 9 -36.63 -37.09 -4.39
CA TRP A 9 -35.80 -37.76 -3.40
C TRP A 9 -36.53 -38.82 -2.57
N GLN A 10 -37.85 -38.97 -2.70
CA GLN A 10 -38.66 -40.02 -2.07
C GLN A 10 -38.23 -40.39 -0.63
N ASN A 11 -37.52 -41.51 -0.47
CA ASN A 11 -37.15 -42.06 0.84
C ASN A 11 -35.82 -41.48 1.36
N GLU A 12 -34.99 -40.95 0.45
CA GLU A 12 -33.68 -40.38 0.70
C GLU A 12 -33.75 -38.89 1.08
N LEU A 13 -34.95 -38.31 1.14
CA LEU A 13 -35.16 -36.91 1.54
C LEU A 13 -34.79 -36.69 3.02
N GLN A 14 -33.86 -35.78 3.26
CA GLN A 14 -33.42 -35.40 4.61
C GLN A 14 -34.29 -34.30 5.23
N PHE A 15 -34.11 -34.09 6.53
CA PHE A 15 -34.71 -32.95 7.23
C PHE A 15 -33.94 -31.66 6.88
N LEU A 16 -34.55 -30.79 6.07
CA LEU A 16 -33.92 -29.61 5.50
C LEU A 16 -34.74 -28.35 5.75
N ASN A 17 -34.07 -27.19 5.76
CA ASN A 17 -34.72 -25.89 5.76
C ASN A 17 -34.96 -25.42 4.31
N PHE A 18 -36.23 -25.29 3.90
CA PHE A 18 -36.60 -24.86 2.55
C PHE A 18 -36.42 -23.35 2.30
N ASP A 19 -36.09 -22.57 3.33
CA ASP A 19 -35.79 -21.14 3.23
C ASP A 19 -34.29 -20.84 3.14
N ALA A 20 -33.44 -21.88 3.04
CA ALA A 20 -32.00 -21.73 2.92
C ALA A 20 -31.62 -20.89 1.68
N LYS A 21 -30.64 -20.00 1.86
CA LYS A 21 -30.09 -19.12 0.83
C LYS A 21 -28.57 -19.27 0.80
N PHE A 22 -27.97 -19.13 -0.38
CA PHE A 22 -26.52 -19.02 -0.49
C PHE A 22 -26.03 -17.74 0.18
N GLN A 23 -24.83 -17.80 0.75
CA GLN A 23 -24.11 -16.62 1.22
C GLN A 23 -23.64 -15.79 0.02
N ASP A 24 -23.05 -16.45 -0.99
CA ASP A 24 -22.63 -15.84 -2.24
C ASP A 24 -23.59 -16.20 -3.38
N LYS A 25 -24.26 -15.20 -3.95
CA LYS A 25 -25.22 -15.41 -5.05
C LYS A 25 -24.53 -15.72 -6.38
N SER A 26 -23.26 -15.30 -6.54
CA SER A 26 -22.46 -15.41 -7.77
C SER A 26 -21.62 -16.70 -7.86
N LYS A 27 -21.70 -17.59 -6.85
CA LYS A 27 -20.81 -18.76 -6.71
C LYS A 27 -20.99 -19.84 -7.79
N LEU A 28 -22.15 -19.85 -8.43
CA LEU A 28 -22.57 -20.88 -9.39
C LEU A 28 -22.99 -20.23 -10.70
N ASP A 29 -22.51 -20.78 -11.82
CA ASP A 29 -23.09 -20.46 -13.12
C ASP A 29 -24.42 -21.22 -13.34
N THR A 30 -25.16 -20.84 -14.40
CA THR A 30 -26.47 -21.44 -14.68
C THR A 30 -26.37 -22.91 -15.10
N ALA A 31 -25.27 -23.33 -15.74
CA ALA A 31 -25.05 -24.71 -16.14
C ALA A 31 -24.72 -25.59 -14.92
N GLU A 32 -23.85 -25.12 -14.03
CA GLU A 32 -23.54 -25.75 -12.75
C GLU A 32 -24.79 -25.89 -11.89
N CYS A 33 -25.65 -24.86 -11.85
CA CYS A 33 -26.95 -24.95 -11.20
C CYS A 33 -27.82 -26.06 -11.79
N ALA A 34 -27.88 -26.17 -13.13
CA ALA A 34 -28.64 -27.22 -13.81
C ALA A 34 -28.08 -28.61 -13.50
N ILE A 35 -26.75 -28.77 -13.45
CA ILE A 35 -26.08 -30.04 -13.07
C ILE A 35 -26.50 -30.44 -11.66
N ILE A 36 -26.43 -29.53 -10.68
CA ILE A 36 -26.84 -29.81 -9.30
C ILE A 36 -28.34 -30.14 -9.21
N LEU A 37 -29.20 -29.44 -9.96
CA LEU A 37 -30.64 -29.72 -10.01
C LEU A 37 -30.98 -31.04 -10.71
N SER A 38 -30.13 -31.50 -11.63
CA SER A 38 -30.32 -32.76 -12.35
C SER A 38 -30.03 -34.00 -11.49
N VAL A 39 -29.41 -33.82 -10.32
CA VAL A 39 -29.17 -34.90 -9.36
C VAL A 39 -30.50 -35.33 -8.73
N ASP A 40 -30.94 -36.53 -9.07
CA ASP A 40 -32.11 -37.19 -8.51
C ASP A 40 -31.73 -38.45 -7.73
N LYS A 41 -32.71 -39.06 -7.05
CA LYS A 41 -32.50 -40.30 -6.29
C LYS A 41 -31.99 -41.47 -7.14
N ASP A 42 -32.21 -41.44 -8.46
CA ASP A 42 -31.87 -42.56 -9.34
C ASP A 42 -30.44 -42.43 -9.88
N ASN A 43 -29.87 -41.21 -9.91
CA ASN A 43 -28.52 -40.95 -10.45
C ASN A 43 -27.50 -40.45 -9.42
N TYR A 44 -27.89 -40.09 -8.19
CA TYR A 44 -26.99 -39.46 -7.22
C TYR A 44 -25.70 -40.25 -6.93
N GLU A 45 -25.75 -41.58 -6.81
CA GLU A 45 -24.55 -42.41 -6.59
C GLU A 45 -23.57 -42.30 -7.75
N ARG A 46 -24.07 -42.30 -9.00
CA ARG A 46 -23.22 -42.17 -10.20
C ARG A 46 -22.56 -40.80 -10.25
N TYR A 47 -23.31 -39.75 -9.89
CA TYR A 47 -22.76 -38.40 -9.78
C TYR A 47 -21.69 -38.33 -8.70
N PHE A 48 -21.92 -38.92 -7.53
CA PHE A 48 -20.97 -38.87 -6.41
C PHE A 48 -19.67 -39.62 -6.71
N LEU A 49 -19.72 -40.67 -7.52
CA LEU A 49 -18.55 -41.42 -7.97
C LEU A 49 -17.79 -40.73 -9.12
N LEU A 50 -18.43 -39.83 -9.86
CA LEU A 50 -17.85 -39.15 -11.00
C LEU A 50 -16.81 -38.10 -10.52
N LYS A 51 -15.57 -38.23 -11.01
CA LYS A 51 -14.46 -37.35 -10.59
C LYS A 51 -14.73 -35.88 -10.96
N GLU A 52 -15.28 -35.67 -12.15
CA GLU A 52 -15.64 -34.35 -12.69
C GLU A 52 -16.71 -33.67 -11.82
N PHE A 53 -17.68 -34.44 -11.32
CA PHE A 53 -18.69 -33.91 -10.40
C PHE A 53 -18.10 -33.61 -9.02
N GLN A 54 -17.19 -34.44 -8.50
CA GLN A 54 -16.47 -34.13 -7.26
C GLN A 54 -15.62 -32.87 -7.39
N GLU A 55 -14.96 -32.65 -8.54
CA GLU A 55 -14.22 -31.42 -8.83
C GLU A 55 -15.15 -30.21 -8.89
N LEU A 56 -16.33 -30.35 -9.52
CA LEU A 56 -17.38 -29.34 -9.52
C LEU A 56 -17.83 -29.00 -8.09
N CYS A 57 -18.18 -30.01 -7.29
CA CYS A 57 -18.57 -29.80 -5.89
C CYS A 57 -17.47 -29.12 -5.08
N LYS A 58 -16.19 -29.49 -5.26
CA LYS A 58 -15.06 -28.82 -4.61
C LYS A 58 -14.93 -27.35 -5.04
N LYS A 59 -15.13 -27.04 -6.32
CA LYS A 59 -15.14 -25.66 -6.83
C LYS A 59 -16.20 -24.80 -6.14
N ILE A 60 -17.35 -25.40 -5.81
CA ILE A 60 -18.49 -24.72 -5.19
C ILE A 60 -18.45 -24.77 -3.65
N ASP A 61 -17.46 -25.46 -3.08
CA ASP A 61 -17.35 -25.71 -1.64
C ASP A 61 -18.54 -26.53 -1.09
N LEU A 62 -19.00 -27.49 -1.89
CA LEU A 62 -20.04 -28.45 -1.56
C LEU A 62 -19.43 -29.82 -1.25
N ARG A 63 -20.04 -30.53 -0.30
CA ARG A 63 -19.75 -31.94 -0.05
C ARG A 63 -20.54 -32.82 -1.01
N VAL A 64 -20.06 -34.04 -1.23
CA VAL A 64 -20.74 -35.07 -2.02
C VAL A 64 -21.57 -35.98 -1.11
N ASP A 65 -22.47 -35.36 -0.35
CA ASP A 65 -23.44 -36.08 0.49
C ASP A 65 -24.87 -35.65 0.15
N ILE A 66 -25.83 -36.52 0.47
CA ILE A 66 -27.24 -36.32 0.10
C ILE A 66 -27.79 -35.02 0.70
N PHE A 67 -27.45 -34.71 1.96
CA PHE A 67 -27.95 -33.53 2.65
C PHE A 67 -27.47 -32.24 1.99
N SER A 68 -26.16 -32.11 1.74
CA SER A 68 -25.55 -30.92 1.16
C SER A 68 -26.04 -30.66 -0.27
N ILE A 69 -26.22 -31.71 -1.08
CA ILE A 69 -26.79 -31.57 -2.43
C ILE A 69 -28.26 -31.15 -2.39
N GLN A 70 -29.09 -31.76 -1.54
CA GLN A 70 -30.48 -31.35 -1.39
C GLN A 70 -30.58 -29.89 -0.90
N ASN A 71 -29.72 -29.49 0.06
CA ASN A 71 -29.67 -28.12 0.54
C ASN A 71 -29.21 -27.14 -0.56
N ALA A 72 -28.23 -27.51 -1.37
CA ALA A 72 -27.78 -26.71 -2.52
C ALA A 72 -28.91 -26.54 -3.55
N GLN A 73 -29.65 -27.61 -3.87
CA GLN A 73 -30.81 -27.54 -4.76
C GLN A 73 -31.88 -26.58 -4.24
N ILE A 74 -32.16 -26.59 -2.93
CA ILE A 74 -33.10 -25.65 -2.29
C ILE A 74 -32.60 -24.22 -2.49
N CYS A 75 -31.33 -23.95 -2.17
CA CYS A 75 -30.74 -22.63 -2.34
C CYS A 75 -30.82 -22.13 -3.79
N ILE A 76 -30.53 -23.00 -4.77
CA ILE A 76 -30.63 -22.69 -6.21
C ILE A 76 -32.07 -22.35 -6.58
N LEU A 77 -33.07 -23.12 -6.14
CA LEU A 77 -34.47 -22.83 -6.46
C LEU A 77 -34.97 -21.54 -5.81
N ASN A 78 -34.50 -21.21 -4.60
CA ASN A 78 -34.79 -19.92 -3.96
C ASN A 78 -34.14 -18.76 -4.72
N LEU A 79 -32.92 -18.96 -5.23
CA LEU A 79 -32.21 -17.99 -6.06
C LEU A 79 -32.93 -17.78 -7.41
N PHE A 80 -33.42 -18.86 -8.03
CA PHE A 80 -34.26 -18.82 -9.21
C PHE A 80 -35.57 -18.06 -8.96
N LYS A 81 -36.28 -18.33 -7.86
CA LYS A 81 -37.51 -17.60 -7.49
C LYS A 81 -37.27 -16.11 -7.30
N SER A 82 -36.11 -15.74 -6.73
CA SER A 82 -35.73 -14.34 -6.57
C SER A 82 -35.44 -13.61 -7.88
N GLY A 83 -35.29 -14.34 -8.99
CA GLY A 83 -35.09 -13.77 -10.34
C GLY A 83 -33.64 -13.61 -10.78
N PHE A 84 -32.68 -14.08 -9.97
CA PHE A 84 -31.26 -13.93 -10.26
C PHE A 84 -30.76 -14.91 -11.34
N ILE A 85 -31.37 -16.10 -11.44
CA ILE A 85 -31.06 -17.08 -12.48
C ILE A 85 -32.05 -16.94 -13.64
N PRO A 86 -31.60 -16.74 -14.89
CA PRO A 86 -32.47 -16.66 -16.05
C PRO A 86 -33.25 -17.96 -16.27
N LYS A 87 -34.58 -17.86 -16.32
CA LYS A 87 -35.47 -19.02 -16.46
C LYS A 87 -35.22 -19.83 -17.73
N GLN A 88 -35.08 -19.15 -18.87
CA GLN A 88 -34.92 -19.83 -20.16
C GLN A 88 -33.59 -20.57 -20.25
N ASP A 89 -32.50 -19.95 -19.82
CA ASP A 89 -31.17 -20.57 -19.83
C ASP A 89 -31.11 -21.81 -18.93
N LEU A 90 -31.72 -21.73 -17.74
CA LEU A 90 -31.78 -22.86 -16.82
C LEU A 90 -32.57 -24.04 -17.42
N LEU A 91 -33.69 -23.76 -18.08
CA LEU A 91 -34.49 -24.78 -18.76
C LEU A 91 -33.73 -25.39 -19.95
N LYS A 92 -33.02 -24.59 -20.74
CA LYS A 92 -32.15 -25.08 -21.82
C LYS A 92 -31.05 -26.00 -21.28
N ALA A 93 -30.38 -25.60 -20.21
CA ALA A 93 -29.32 -26.39 -19.58
C ALA A 93 -29.86 -27.74 -19.03
N LEU A 94 -31.02 -27.72 -18.38
CA LEU A 94 -31.69 -28.95 -17.95
C LEU A 94 -32.08 -29.84 -19.13
N LYS A 95 -32.52 -29.24 -20.24
CA LYS A 95 -32.87 -29.98 -21.46
C LYS A 95 -31.66 -30.66 -22.10
N ILE A 96 -30.49 -30.03 -22.07
CA ILE A 96 -29.22 -30.63 -22.49
C ILE A 96 -28.87 -31.82 -21.58
N LEU A 97 -29.06 -31.66 -20.26
CA LEU A 97 -28.77 -32.69 -19.26
C LEU A 97 -29.78 -33.85 -19.25
N GLU A 98 -30.93 -33.74 -19.92
CA GLU A 98 -31.87 -34.87 -20.10
C GLU A 98 -31.22 -36.08 -20.80
N LYS A 99 -30.11 -35.88 -21.54
CA LYS A 99 -29.29 -36.97 -22.08
C LYS A 99 -28.74 -37.90 -20.99
N ILE A 100 -28.50 -37.37 -19.79
CA ILE A 100 -27.92 -38.08 -18.64
C ILE A 100 -28.99 -38.38 -17.58
N SER A 101 -29.77 -37.36 -17.20
CA SER A 101 -30.78 -37.45 -16.12
C SER A 101 -32.14 -36.96 -16.61
N LYS A 102 -33.13 -37.87 -16.67
CA LYS A 102 -34.51 -37.55 -17.09
C LYS A 102 -35.31 -36.93 -15.94
N ASN A 103 -34.88 -35.78 -15.44
CA ASN A 103 -35.54 -35.10 -14.32
C ASN A 103 -36.70 -34.19 -14.79
N THR A 104 -37.76 -34.80 -15.34
CA THR A 104 -38.95 -34.09 -15.86
C THR A 104 -39.66 -33.28 -14.78
N LYS A 105 -39.65 -33.75 -13.54
CA LYS A 105 -40.31 -33.09 -12.40
C LYS A 105 -39.69 -31.72 -12.07
N MET A 106 -38.36 -31.62 -12.08
CA MET A 106 -37.67 -30.34 -11.89
C MET A 106 -37.96 -29.38 -13.05
N PHE A 107 -37.92 -29.90 -14.28
CA PHE A 107 -38.20 -29.14 -15.49
C PHE A 107 -39.61 -28.53 -15.47
N ASP A 108 -40.63 -29.32 -15.14
CA ASP A 108 -42.02 -28.88 -15.06
C ASP A 108 -42.20 -27.82 -13.97
N PHE A 109 -41.56 -28.01 -12.81
CA PHE A 109 -41.61 -27.04 -11.71
C PHE A 109 -41.04 -25.68 -12.13
N ILE A 110 -39.83 -25.66 -12.69
CA ILE A 110 -39.17 -24.42 -13.15
C ILE A 110 -39.99 -23.74 -14.25
N SER A 111 -40.58 -24.53 -15.15
CA SER A 111 -41.42 -24.03 -16.26
C SER A 111 -42.69 -23.34 -15.76
N GLN A 112 -43.34 -23.86 -14.72
CA GLN A 112 -44.62 -23.35 -14.21
C GLN A 112 -44.45 -22.27 -13.13
N GLU A 113 -43.30 -22.23 -12.45
CA GLU A 113 -43.06 -21.30 -11.36
C GLU A 113 -42.97 -19.85 -11.87
N LYS A 114 -43.59 -18.92 -11.13
CA LYS A 114 -43.48 -17.49 -11.37
C LYS A 114 -42.17 -16.97 -10.81
N VAL A 115 -41.43 -16.26 -11.64
CA VAL A 115 -40.16 -15.62 -11.27
C VAL A 115 -40.43 -14.17 -10.89
N GLN A 116 -39.79 -13.70 -9.83
CA GLN A 116 -39.86 -12.28 -9.47
C GLN A 116 -39.06 -11.46 -10.50
N SER A 117 -39.67 -10.40 -11.06
CA SER A 117 -38.96 -9.50 -11.96
C SER A 117 -37.89 -8.72 -11.19
N ILE A 118 -36.63 -8.93 -11.54
CA ILE A 118 -35.54 -8.04 -11.12
C ILE A 118 -35.38 -6.96 -12.18
N ASP A 119 -35.34 -5.71 -11.75
CA ASP A 119 -34.87 -4.60 -12.59
C ASP A 119 -33.34 -4.65 -12.66
N GLN A 120 -32.83 -5.38 -13.66
CA GLN A 120 -31.40 -5.59 -13.88
C GLN A 120 -30.67 -4.27 -14.16
N LYS A 121 -31.34 -3.30 -14.78
CA LYS A 121 -30.80 -1.96 -15.03
C LYS A 121 -30.60 -1.21 -13.73
N ALA A 122 -31.61 -1.19 -12.86
CA ALA A 122 -31.51 -0.51 -11.58
C ALA A 122 -30.41 -1.12 -10.69
N LEU A 123 -30.30 -2.46 -10.68
CA LEU A 123 -29.25 -3.15 -9.95
C LEU A 123 -27.86 -2.78 -10.48
N PHE A 124 -27.63 -2.91 -11.79
CA PHE A 124 -26.36 -2.54 -12.41
C PHE A 124 -25.98 -1.07 -12.13
N GLN A 125 -26.94 -0.15 -12.25
CA GLN A 125 -26.70 1.27 -11.98
C GLN A 125 -26.37 1.53 -10.51
N ASN A 126 -26.95 0.76 -9.58
CA ASN A 126 -26.62 0.86 -8.16
C ASN A 126 -25.18 0.37 -7.92
N ASP A 127 -24.85 -0.84 -8.39
CA ASP A 127 -23.52 -1.42 -8.20
C ASP A 127 -22.43 -0.56 -8.83
N PHE A 128 -22.67 -0.04 -10.05
CA PHE A 128 -21.74 0.86 -10.72
C PHE A 128 -21.55 2.19 -9.94
N LYS A 129 -22.63 2.74 -9.36
CA LYS A 129 -22.54 3.95 -8.51
C LYS A 129 -21.82 3.68 -7.20
N GLU A 130 -22.01 2.50 -6.59
CA GLU A 130 -21.28 2.08 -5.39
C GLU A 130 -19.78 2.01 -5.69
N LEU A 131 -19.37 1.38 -6.79
CA LEU A 131 -17.97 1.35 -7.22
C LEU A 131 -17.41 2.75 -7.49
N ASN A 132 -18.19 3.64 -8.11
CA ASN A 132 -17.78 5.04 -8.32
C ASN A 132 -17.63 5.81 -7.01
N THR A 133 -18.48 5.53 -6.03
CA THR A 133 -18.37 6.13 -4.69
C THR A 133 -17.11 5.64 -4.00
N ILE A 134 -16.81 4.34 -4.09
CA ILE A 134 -15.57 3.76 -3.56
C ILE A 134 -14.35 4.39 -4.25
N ASN A 135 -14.39 4.55 -5.57
CA ASN A 135 -13.32 5.21 -6.32
C ASN A 135 -13.07 6.64 -5.83
N LEU A 136 -14.14 7.42 -5.61
CA LEU A 136 -14.05 8.78 -5.10
C LEU A 136 -13.48 8.83 -3.68
N GLU A 137 -13.87 7.89 -2.80
CA GLU A 137 -13.29 7.79 -1.47
C GLU A 137 -11.81 7.38 -1.50
N LEU A 138 -11.41 6.48 -2.41
CA LEU A 138 -10.00 6.14 -2.61
C LEU A 138 -9.18 7.33 -3.12
N GLN A 139 -9.75 8.17 -4.00
CA GLN A 139 -9.11 9.42 -4.44
C GLN A 139 -8.87 10.37 -3.26
N LYS A 140 -9.86 10.58 -2.39
CA LYS A 140 -9.72 11.44 -1.19
C LYS A 140 -8.67 10.91 -0.18
N LEU A 141 -8.53 9.59 -0.10
CA LEU A 141 -7.58 8.93 0.80
C LEU A 141 -6.18 8.81 0.18
N SER A 142 -6.04 9.07 -1.13
CA SER A 142 -4.78 8.95 -1.83
C SER A 142 -3.80 10.06 -1.42
N PHE A 143 -2.52 9.70 -1.37
CA PHE A 143 -1.43 10.62 -1.02
C PHE A 143 -0.76 11.25 -2.25
N ASP A 144 -0.78 10.52 -3.37
CA ASP A 144 -0.04 10.83 -4.58
C ASP A 144 -1.00 11.24 -5.70
N GLU A 145 -0.68 12.35 -6.35
CA GLU A 145 -1.36 12.83 -7.57
C GLU A 145 -1.35 11.73 -8.67
N ASN A 146 -0.34 10.86 -8.68
CA ASN A 146 -0.26 9.72 -9.60
C ASN A 146 -1.31 8.62 -9.32
N LEU A 147 -1.64 8.36 -8.05
CA LEU A 147 -2.69 7.40 -7.67
C LEU A 147 -4.06 7.98 -8.02
N GLU A 148 -4.29 9.24 -7.68
CA GLU A 148 -5.52 9.95 -8.01
C GLU A 148 -5.78 9.96 -9.53
N LEU A 149 -4.74 10.28 -10.33
CA LEU A 149 -4.81 10.30 -11.79
C LEU A 149 -5.04 8.91 -12.39
N ARG A 150 -4.50 7.84 -11.76
CA ARG A 150 -4.82 6.46 -12.14
C ARG A 150 -6.28 6.12 -11.87
N LEU A 151 -6.78 6.39 -10.67
CA LEU A 151 -8.17 6.18 -10.28
C LEU A 151 -9.14 6.97 -11.17
N GLN A 152 -8.75 8.19 -11.57
CA GLN A 152 -9.53 9.02 -12.49
C GLN A 152 -9.55 8.45 -13.91
N LYS A 153 -8.41 7.99 -14.43
CA LYS A 153 -8.35 7.28 -15.72
C LYS A 153 -9.17 6.00 -15.72
N THR A 154 -9.13 5.25 -14.62
CA THR A 154 -9.95 4.04 -14.43
C THR A 154 -11.44 4.39 -14.46
N LEU A 155 -11.86 5.43 -13.74
CA LEU A 155 -13.24 5.91 -13.78
C LEU A 155 -13.67 6.30 -15.20
N GLU A 156 -12.87 7.12 -15.89
CA GLU A 156 -13.14 7.55 -17.27
C GLU A 156 -13.24 6.36 -18.23
N LYS A 157 -12.36 5.37 -18.09
CA LYS A 157 -12.35 4.14 -18.89
C LYS A 157 -13.65 3.35 -18.72
N PHE A 158 -14.12 3.15 -17.49
CA PHE A 158 -15.35 2.37 -17.23
C PHE A 158 -16.63 3.18 -17.47
N GLN A 159 -16.59 4.51 -17.33
CA GLN A 159 -17.73 5.38 -17.61
C GLN A 159 -17.97 5.57 -19.11
N ASN A 160 -16.91 5.52 -19.92
CA ASN A 160 -16.98 5.61 -21.39
C ASN A 160 -16.89 4.23 -22.07
N LEU A 161 -17.10 3.14 -21.33
CA LEU A 161 -17.06 1.80 -21.91
C LEU A 161 -18.22 1.65 -22.90
N GLU A 162 -17.90 1.61 -24.18
CA GLU A 162 -18.89 1.42 -25.24
C GLU A 162 -19.24 -0.06 -25.39
N PHE A 163 -20.53 -0.36 -25.48
CA PHE A 163 -21.02 -1.69 -25.80
C PHE A 163 -21.29 -1.79 -27.30
N ASN A 164 -20.48 -2.60 -27.99
CA ASN A 164 -20.53 -2.73 -29.44
C ASN A 164 -21.47 -3.85 -29.89
N ILE A 165 -22.56 -3.48 -30.57
CA ILE A 165 -23.54 -4.42 -31.14
C ILE A 165 -23.30 -4.52 -32.65
N ALA A 166 -22.86 -5.68 -33.12
CA ALA A 166 -22.78 -5.96 -34.55
C ALA A 166 -24.11 -6.51 -35.08
N ILE A 167 -24.60 -5.96 -36.18
CA ILE A 167 -25.83 -6.37 -36.86
C ILE A 167 -25.48 -6.89 -38.25
N THR A 168 -25.81 -8.15 -38.52
CA THR A 168 -25.48 -8.88 -39.75
C THR A 168 -26.69 -9.61 -40.33
N GLY A 169 -26.54 -10.17 -41.53
CA GLY A 169 -27.57 -10.90 -42.29
C GLY A 169 -27.39 -10.71 -43.78
N VAL A 170 -28.02 -11.56 -44.60
CA VAL A 170 -28.06 -11.37 -46.07
C VAL A 170 -28.69 -10.03 -46.48
N MET A 171 -28.47 -9.63 -47.74
CA MET A 171 -29.16 -8.48 -48.31
C MET A 171 -30.68 -8.74 -48.32
N ASN A 172 -31.49 -7.69 -48.13
CA ASN A 172 -32.96 -7.76 -48.06
C ASN A 172 -33.56 -8.50 -46.84
N ALA A 173 -32.73 -8.92 -45.87
CA ALA A 173 -33.17 -9.39 -44.56
C ALA A 173 -33.85 -8.29 -43.72
N GLY A 174 -33.73 -7.01 -44.09
CA GLY A 174 -34.42 -5.92 -43.40
C GLY A 174 -33.63 -5.26 -42.26
N LYS A 175 -32.29 -5.31 -42.29
CA LYS A 175 -31.38 -4.69 -41.31
C LYS A 175 -31.66 -3.20 -41.07
N SER A 176 -31.59 -2.40 -42.13
CA SER A 176 -31.82 -0.96 -42.06
C SER A 176 -33.24 -0.61 -41.59
N SER A 177 -34.24 -1.41 -41.98
CA SER A 177 -35.62 -1.24 -41.51
C SER A 177 -35.76 -1.55 -40.01
N LEU A 178 -35.11 -2.62 -39.52
CA LEU A 178 -35.09 -2.97 -38.10
C LEU A 178 -34.40 -1.88 -37.28
N LEU A 179 -33.25 -1.39 -37.75
CA LEU A 179 -32.51 -0.29 -37.13
C LEU A 179 -33.35 0.99 -37.02
N ASN A 180 -34.00 1.42 -38.10
CA ASN A 180 -34.88 2.59 -38.05
C ASN A 180 -36.03 2.40 -37.04
N ALA A 181 -36.62 1.20 -37.00
CA ALA A 181 -37.67 0.91 -36.05
C ALA A 181 -37.17 0.86 -34.59
N LEU A 182 -35.95 0.37 -34.35
CA LEU A 182 -35.31 0.38 -33.03
C LEU A 182 -34.98 1.81 -32.56
N LEU A 183 -34.46 2.64 -33.48
CA LEU A 183 -34.13 4.04 -33.22
C LEU A 183 -35.38 4.95 -33.18
N LYS A 184 -36.54 4.44 -33.59
CA LYS A 184 -37.84 5.13 -33.62
C LYS A 184 -37.89 6.29 -34.63
N GLU A 185 -36.94 6.34 -35.57
CA GLU A 185 -36.82 7.36 -36.61
C GLU A 185 -36.25 6.78 -37.92
N ASP A 186 -36.55 7.42 -39.05
CA ASP A 186 -36.06 7.01 -40.37
C ASP A 186 -34.62 7.51 -40.60
N PHE A 187 -33.64 6.76 -40.08
CA PHE A 187 -32.23 7.12 -40.11
C PHE A 187 -31.50 6.62 -41.37
N LEU A 188 -31.54 5.30 -41.59
CA LEU A 188 -30.91 4.62 -42.71
C LEU A 188 -31.85 4.53 -43.91
N GLY A 189 -31.29 4.43 -45.12
CA GLY A 189 -32.06 4.21 -46.34
C GLY A 189 -32.84 2.89 -46.28
N VAL A 190 -34.14 2.93 -46.58
CA VAL A 190 -35.01 1.75 -46.66
C VAL A 190 -35.48 1.60 -48.11
N SER A 191 -34.81 0.75 -48.88
CA SER A 191 -35.30 0.30 -50.18
C SER A 191 -35.04 -1.20 -50.40
N ASN A 192 -35.85 -1.80 -51.28
CA ASN A 192 -35.70 -3.20 -51.70
C ASN A 192 -34.57 -3.43 -52.72
N ILE A 193 -33.84 -2.36 -53.07
CA ILE A 193 -32.61 -2.40 -53.87
C ILE A 193 -31.46 -2.44 -52.85
N PRO A 194 -30.42 -3.28 -53.02
CA PRO A 194 -29.37 -3.46 -52.01
C PRO A 194 -28.72 -2.12 -51.65
N GLU A 195 -29.16 -1.47 -50.56
CA GLU A 195 -28.83 -0.08 -50.24
C GLU A 195 -27.63 0.07 -49.30
N THR A 196 -27.34 -0.91 -48.45
CA THR A 196 -26.22 -0.86 -47.51
C THR A 196 -24.99 -1.58 -48.05
N ALA A 197 -24.16 -0.83 -48.74
CA ALA A 197 -22.86 -1.28 -49.25
C ALA A 197 -21.74 -1.12 -48.21
N ASN A 198 -21.91 -0.26 -47.20
CA ASN A 198 -20.80 0.21 -46.36
C ASN A 198 -21.02 -0.09 -44.89
N LEU A 199 -19.92 -0.40 -44.19
CA LEU A 199 -19.93 -0.56 -42.75
C LEU A 199 -20.32 0.77 -42.09
N THR A 200 -21.40 0.77 -41.33
CA THR A 200 -21.92 1.96 -40.68
C THR A 200 -21.87 1.79 -39.17
N VAL A 201 -21.16 2.68 -38.48
CA VAL A 201 -21.06 2.70 -37.02
C VAL A 201 -21.89 3.85 -36.49
N LEU A 202 -22.91 3.53 -35.71
CA LEU A 202 -23.79 4.46 -35.04
C LEU A 202 -23.35 4.58 -33.58
N SER A 203 -22.81 5.74 -33.20
CA SER A 203 -22.41 6.01 -31.81
C SER A 203 -23.12 7.25 -31.28
N TYR A 204 -23.14 7.41 -29.97
CA TYR A 204 -23.64 8.63 -29.36
C TYR A 204 -22.67 9.80 -29.60
N GLY A 205 -23.23 11.00 -29.81
CA GLY A 205 -22.46 12.23 -29.80
C GLY A 205 -23.34 13.46 -29.66
N LYS A 206 -22.76 14.54 -29.11
CA LYS A 206 -23.46 15.83 -28.96
C LYS A 206 -23.67 16.56 -30.29
N SER A 207 -22.83 16.25 -31.28
CA SER A 207 -22.89 16.82 -32.64
C SER A 207 -23.41 15.76 -33.59
N GLU A 208 -24.35 16.14 -34.44
CA GLU A 208 -24.91 15.31 -35.52
C GLU A 208 -23.98 15.34 -36.74
N GLU A 209 -22.89 14.57 -36.66
CA GLU A 209 -21.87 14.49 -37.68
C GLU A 209 -21.76 13.07 -38.23
N ALA A 210 -21.55 12.96 -39.55
CA ALA A 210 -21.15 11.72 -40.20
C ALA A 210 -19.72 11.88 -40.76
N LYS A 211 -18.84 10.98 -40.35
CA LYS A 211 -17.45 10.90 -40.78
C LYS A 211 -17.29 9.72 -41.71
N ILE A 212 -16.95 10.03 -42.96
CA ILE A 212 -16.78 9.05 -44.03
C ILE A 212 -15.30 8.74 -44.17
N TYR A 213 -14.97 7.46 -44.22
CA TYR A 213 -13.63 6.93 -44.47
C TYR A 213 -13.62 6.24 -45.82
N PHE A 214 -12.76 6.70 -46.72
CA PHE A 214 -12.53 6.07 -48.03
C PHE A 214 -11.42 5.02 -47.94
N TRP A 215 -11.39 4.11 -48.92
CA TRP A 215 -10.30 3.14 -49.05
C TRP A 215 -8.96 3.85 -49.24
N ASP A 216 -7.89 3.27 -48.69
CA ASP A 216 -6.55 3.69 -49.04
C ASP A 216 -6.10 3.07 -50.38
N LYS A 217 -4.99 3.57 -50.94
CA LYS A 217 -4.47 3.10 -52.22
C LYS A 217 -4.12 1.60 -52.23
N LYS A 218 -3.65 1.04 -51.11
CA LYS A 218 -3.28 -0.38 -51.02
C LYS A 218 -4.51 -1.27 -50.95
N GLU A 219 -5.49 -0.89 -50.14
CA GLU A 219 -6.78 -1.55 -50.01
C GLU A 219 -7.52 -1.55 -51.34
N TRP A 220 -7.50 -0.42 -52.07
CA TRP A 220 -8.08 -0.35 -53.40
C TRP A 220 -7.36 -1.23 -54.41
N GLN A 221 -6.02 -1.30 -54.35
CA GLN A 221 -5.25 -2.19 -55.20
C GLN A 221 -5.63 -3.67 -54.96
N ASN A 222 -5.83 -4.07 -53.69
CA ASN A 222 -6.31 -5.42 -53.38
C ASN A 222 -7.71 -5.68 -53.96
N ILE A 223 -8.61 -4.70 -53.95
CA ILE A 223 -9.94 -4.81 -54.57
C ILE A 223 -9.81 -5.02 -56.09
N LEU A 224 -8.91 -4.26 -56.74
CA LEU A 224 -8.60 -4.42 -58.16
C LEU A 224 -8.00 -5.81 -58.46
N GLU A 225 -7.09 -6.31 -57.63
CA GLU A 225 -6.55 -7.66 -57.75
C GLU A 225 -7.66 -8.72 -57.63
N SER A 226 -8.54 -8.61 -56.63
CA SER A 226 -9.68 -9.51 -56.44
C SER A 226 -10.67 -9.48 -57.61
N SER A 227 -10.80 -8.34 -58.30
CA SER A 227 -11.67 -8.21 -59.48
C SER A 227 -11.22 -9.09 -60.66
N HIS A 228 -9.94 -9.50 -60.70
CA HIS A 228 -9.48 -10.44 -61.73
C HIS A 228 -10.08 -11.84 -61.56
N PHE A 229 -10.49 -12.19 -60.34
CA PHE A 229 -11.04 -13.50 -59.99
C PHE A 229 -12.58 -13.52 -59.91
N ASN A 230 -13.22 -12.36 -59.77
CA ASN A 230 -14.68 -12.23 -59.68
C ASN A 230 -15.23 -11.37 -60.84
N ALA A 231 -15.96 -12.01 -61.76
CA ALA A 231 -16.51 -11.36 -62.95
C ALA A 231 -17.53 -10.25 -62.62
N ASP A 232 -18.36 -10.45 -61.59
CA ASP A 232 -19.37 -9.48 -61.18
C ASP A 232 -18.71 -8.23 -60.57
N LEU A 233 -17.64 -8.42 -59.79
CA LEU A 233 -16.85 -7.33 -59.23
C LEU A 233 -16.14 -6.52 -60.32
N LYS A 234 -15.59 -7.21 -61.34
CA LYS A 234 -14.95 -6.54 -62.48
C LYS A 234 -15.91 -5.67 -63.25
N GLU A 235 -17.10 -6.20 -63.59
CA GLU A 235 -18.14 -5.43 -64.28
C GLU A 235 -18.57 -4.19 -63.48
N PHE A 236 -18.64 -4.34 -62.14
CA PHE A 236 -18.97 -3.25 -61.24
C PHE A 236 -17.89 -2.15 -61.23
N ILE A 237 -16.60 -2.52 -61.14
CA ILE A 237 -15.49 -1.56 -61.16
C ILE A 237 -15.42 -0.84 -62.52
N ASP A 238 -15.58 -1.56 -63.63
CA ASP A 238 -15.59 -0.98 -64.98
C ASP A 238 -16.72 0.06 -65.16
N LYS A 239 -17.85 -0.14 -64.48
CA LYS A 239 -18.97 0.81 -64.44
C LYS A 239 -18.71 2.00 -63.51
N LEU A 240 -17.88 1.83 -62.50
CA LEU A 240 -17.51 2.86 -61.52
C LEU A 240 -16.52 3.84 -62.14
N ASP A 241 -15.44 3.33 -62.73
CA ASP A 241 -14.34 4.10 -63.33
C ASP A 241 -14.84 5.05 -64.43
N LYS A 242 -15.89 4.65 -65.16
CA LYS A 242 -16.56 5.49 -66.18
C LYS A 242 -17.35 6.66 -65.63
N SER A 243 -17.65 6.69 -64.33
CA SER A 243 -18.62 7.61 -63.73
C SER A 243 -18.07 8.47 -62.61
N VAL A 244 -16.93 8.11 -62.01
CA VAL A 244 -16.32 8.81 -60.88
C VAL A 244 -14.81 8.79 -61.06
N ASN A 245 -14.16 9.94 -60.91
CA ASN A 245 -12.70 10.02 -60.88
C ASN A 245 -12.19 9.43 -59.57
N ILE A 246 -11.55 8.26 -59.65
CA ILE A 246 -11.10 7.50 -58.47
C ILE A 246 -9.97 8.24 -57.73
N GLU A 247 -9.12 8.96 -58.47
CA GLU A 247 -7.96 9.70 -57.94
C GLU A 247 -8.33 10.83 -56.95
N ASP A 248 -9.55 11.35 -57.04
CA ASP A 248 -10.04 12.40 -56.13
C ASP A 248 -10.28 11.86 -54.71
N PHE A 249 -10.66 10.59 -54.59
CA PHE A 249 -11.08 9.95 -53.35
C PHE A 249 -10.02 9.01 -52.75
N ILE A 250 -9.24 8.33 -53.59
CA ILE A 250 -8.28 7.32 -53.15
C ILE A 250 -6.87 7.90 -53.14
N LYS A 251 -6.32 8.03 -51.93
CA LYS A 251 -4.99 8.62 -51.67
C LYS A 251 -4.08 7.63 -50.94
N ASP A 252 -2.79 7.96 -50.83
CA ASP A 252 -1.81 7.12 -50.09
C ASP A 252 -2.16 6.98 -48.60
N LYS A 253 -2.85 7.98 -48.03
CA LYS A 253 -3.51 7.89 -46.71
C LYS A 253 -5.02 7.96 -46.91
N PRO A 254 -5.82 7.22 -46.11
CA PRO A 254 -7.27 7.20 -46.26
C PRO A 254 -7.84 8.61 -46.13
N LEU A 255 -8.61 9.04 -47.12
CA LEU A 255 -9.33 10.30 -47.08
C LEU A 255 -10.45 10.19 -46.04
N ILE A 256 -10.54 11.21 -45.18
CA ILE A 256 -11.57 11.34 -44.16
C ILE A 256 -12.36 12.61 -44.46
N GLN A 257 -13.67 12.48 -44.62
CA GLN A 257 -14.57 13.60 -44.87
C GLN A 257 -15.65 13.67 -43.79
N ASN A 258 -15.75 14.82 -43.12
CA ASN A 258 -16.86 15.11 -42.22
C ASN A 258 -17.99 15.77 -43.02
N ILE A 259 -19.20 15.23 -42.89
CA ILE A 259 -20.42 15.74 -43.53
C ILE A 259 -21.54 15.85 -42.51
N ALA A 260 -22.52 16.70 -42.80
CA ALA A 260 -23.75 16.77 -42.02
C ALA A 260 -24.64 15.54 -42.30
N LEU A 261 -25.43 15.10 -41.32
CA LEU A 261 -26.34 13.94 -41.48
C LEU A 261 -27.34 14.10 -42.62
N CYS A 262 -27.77 15.33 -42.95
CA CYS A 262 -28.66 15.59 -44.07
C CYS A 262 -28.05 15.20 -45.43
N GLU A 263 -26.72 15.29 -45.55
CA GLU A 263 -25.99 14.95 -46.78
C GLU A 263 -25.64 13.45 -46.85
N LEU A 264 -25.80 12.71 -45.75
CA LEU A 264 -25.46 11.28 -45.67
C LEU A 264 -26.17 10.46 -46.74
N LYS A 265 -27.45 10.74 -47.03
CA LYS A 265 -28.24 10.01 -48.05
C LYS A 265 -27.60 10.05 -49.44
N ASN A 266 -26.80 11.08 -49.73
CA ASN A 266 -26.07 11.20 -50.99
C ASN A 266 -24.88 10.23 -51.05
N PHE A 267 -24.29 9.86 -49.92
CA PHE A 267 -23.09 9.01 -49.85
C PHE A 267 -23.37 7.56 -49.44
N SER A 268 -24.43 7.32 -48.66
CA SER A 268 -24.77 6.00 -48.13
C SER A 268 -25.69 5.18 -49.04
N SER A 269 -26.41 5.80 -49.98
CA SER A 269 -27.30 5.08 -50.89
C SER A 269 -26.50 4.29 -51.93
N ALA A 270 -26.76 2.99 -52.06
CA ALA A 270 -26.19 2.18 -53.14
C ALA A 270 -26.59 2.61 -54.56
N LYS A 271 -27.60 3.49 -54.70
CA LYS A 271 -27.88 4.16 -55.98
C LYS A 271 -26.74 5.06 -56.41
N ASN A 272 -25.97 5.59 -55.46
CA ASN A 272 -24.80 6.39 -55.74
C ASN A 272 -23.55 5.50 -55.80
N LYS A 273 -22.86 5.54 -56.95
CA LYS A 273 -21.67 4.74 -57.23
C LYS A 273 -20.47 5.10 -56.34
N ILE A 274 -20.49 6.27 -55.71
CA ILE A 274 -19.47 6.71 -54.74
C ILE A 274 -19.44 5.80 -53.50
N SER A 275 -20.57 5.17 -53.14
CA SER A 275 -20.64 4.24 -52.00
C SER A 275 -19.61 3.11 -52.08
N ALA A 276 -19.24 2.65 -53.28
CA ALA A 276 -18.19 1.65 -53.51
C ALA A 276 -16.81 2.06 -53.01
N LEU A 277 -16.49 3.37 -53.08
CA LEU A 277 -15.20 3.93 -52.69
C LEU A 277 -15.10 4.16 -51.17
N ILE A 278 -16.22 4.05 -50.47
CA ILE A 278 -16.31 4.24 -49.03
C ILE A 278 -16.04 2.90 -48.34
N LYS A 279 -15.15 2.94 -47.36
CA LYS A 279 -14.83 1.82 -46.47
C LYS A 279 -15.78 1.78 -45.28
N LYS A 280 -15.93 2.93 -44.60
CA LYS A 280 -16.66 3.04 -43.34
C LYS A 280 -17.36 4.39 -43.23
N ILE A 281 -18.51 4.39 -42.58
CA ILE A 281 -19.21 5.60 -42.16
C ILE A 281 -19.35 5.54 -40.63
N GLU A 282 -18.82 6.53 -39.93
CA GLU A 282 -19.07 6.73 -38.49
C GLU A 282 -20.08 7.86 -38.33
N ILE A 283 -21.14 7.60 -37.59
CA ILE A 283 -22.24 8.51 -37.41
C ILE A 283 -22.40 8.75 -35.92
N LYS A 284 -22.34 10.02 -35.54
CA LYS A 284 -22.65 10.47 -34.18
C LYS A 284 -24.06 11.03 -34.17
N SER A 285 -24.94 10.43 -33.39
CA SER A 285 -26.33 10.85 -33.27
C SER A 285 -26.75 11.03 -31.81
N HIS A 286 -27.72 11.92 -31.57
CA HIS A 286 -28.27 12.20 -30.24
C HIS A 286 -29.52 11.34 -29.97
N LEU A 287 -29.37 10.01 -30.10
CA LEU A 287 -30.48 9.07 -29.87
C LEU A 287 -30.46 8.53 -28.44
N GLU A 288 -31.62 8.50 -27.78
CA GLU A 288 -31.76 8.02 -26.40
C GLU A 288 -31.24 6.58 -26.22
N PHE A 289 -31.44 5.73 -27.23
CA PHE A 289 -30.92 4.37 -27.22
C PHE A 289 -29.38 4.36 -27.15
N LEU A 290 -28.71 5.21 -27.94
CA LEU A 290 -27.25 5.29 -28.01
C LEU A 290 -26.63 5.99 -26.79
N GLN A 291 -27.38 6.85 -26.08
CA GLN A 291 -26.92 7.55 -24.86
C GLN A 291 -26.43 6.60 -23.76
N ASN A 292 -26.89 5.34 -23.77
CA ASN A 292 -26.45 4.33 -22.82
C ASN A 292 -25.06 3.74 -23.17
N ASN A 293 -24.18 4.52 -23.81
CA ASN A 293 -22.88 4.09 -24.36
C ASN A 293 -23.00 2.88 -25.30
N ILE A 294 -24.07 2.83 -26.10
CA ILE A 294 -24.25 1.76 -27.09
C ILE A 294 -23.70 2.26 -28.42
N SER A 295 -22.93 1.41 -29.06
CA SER A 295 -22.48 1.59 -30.43
C SER A 295 -23.04 0.47 -31.28
N ILE A 296 -23.74 0.81 -32.36
CA ILE A 296 -24.33 -0.18 -33.26
C ILE A 296 -23.55 -0.18 -34.57
N VAL A 297 -23.12 -1.36 -34.99
CA VAL A 297 -22.37 -1.57 -36.22
C VAL A 297 -23.28 -2.29 -37.21
N ASP A 298 -23.80 -1.57 -38.20
CA ASP A 298 -24.49 -2.15 -39.36
C ASP A 298 -23.46 -2.68 -40.35
N THR A 299 -23.45 -3.99 -40.55
CA THR A 299 -22.52 -4.65 -41.47
C THR A 299 -23.11 -4.74 -42.87
N PRO A 300 -22.29 -4.63 -43.93
CA PRO A 300 -22.69 -5.04 -45.28
C PRO A 300 -23.27 -6.46 -45.27
N GLY A 301 -24.11 -6.78 -46.27
CA GLY A 301 -24.67 -8.13 -46.38
C GLY A 301 -23.59 -9.18 -46.64
N LEU A 302 -23.85 -10.42 -46.22
CA LEU A 302 -22.98 -11.61 -46.48
C LEU A 302 -22.84 -11.95 -47.99
N ASP A 303 -23.59 -11.23 -48.83
CA ASP A 303 -23.68 -11.44 -50.27
C ASP A 303 -23.06 -10.29 -51.08
N ASP A 304 -22.25 -9.44 -50.43
CA ASP A 304 -21.57 -8.33 -51.10
C ASP A 304 -20.58 -8.83 -52.18
N VAL A 305 -20.55 -8.11 -53.29
CA VAL A 305 -19.67 -8.37 -54.44
C VAL A 305 -18.22 -8.01 -54.11
N VAL A 306 -17.99 -7.10 -53.15
CA VAL A 306 -16.66 -6.65 -52.72
C VAL A 306 -16.16 -7.47 -51.54
N VAL A 307 -15.33 -8.48 -51.80
CA VAL A 307 -14.73 -9.40 -50.80
C VAL A 307 -13.99 -8.65 -49.67
N GLN A 308 -13.36 -7.52 -49.97
CA GLN A 308 -12.65 -6.70 -48.98
C GLN A 308 -13.56 -6.24 -47.82
N ARG A 309 -14.87 -6.07 -48.06
CA ARG A 309 -15.83 -5.66 -47.04
C ARG A 309 -16.20 -6.79 -46.09
N GLU A 310 -16.15 -8.04 -46.56
CA GLU A 310 -16.33 -9.21 -45.70
C GLU A 310 -15.16 -9.32 -44.71
N ILE A 311 -13.93 -9.02 -45.16
CA ILE A 311 -12.74 -8.97 -44.29
C ILE A 311 -12.89 -7.89 -43.21
N VAL A 312 -13.29 -6.67 -43.61
CA VAL A 312 -13.56 -5.59 -42.64
C VAL A 312 -14.67 -5.99 -41.67
N THR A 313 -15.75 -6.60 -42.17
CA THR A 313 -16.84 -7.09 -41.31
C THR A 313 -16.32 -8.11 -40.29
N ASN A 314 -15.48 -9.05 -40.71
CA ASN A 314 -14.87 -10.03 -39.81
C ASN A 314 -13.96 -9.38 -38.75
N GLU A 315 -13.26 -8.29 -39.07
CA GLU A 315 -12.48 -7.53 -38.08
C GLU A 315 -13.39 -6.88 -37.03
N TYR A 316 -14.49 -6.25 -37.45
CA TYR A 316 -15.45 -5.63 -36.53
C TYR A 316 -16.20 -6.67 -35.68
N LEU A 317 -16.51 -7.83 -36.24
CA LEU A 317 -17.10 -8.95 -35.49
C LEU A 317 -16.16 -9.46 -34.37
N ARG A 318 -14.84 -9.27 -34.48
CA ARG A 318 -13.90 -9.59 -33.39
C ARG A 318 -13.98 -8.58 -32.26
N GLU A 319 -14.30 -7.33 -32.55
CA GLU A 319 -14.39 -6.25 -31.57
C GLU A 319 -15.81 -6.10 -30.99
N SER A 320 -16.82 -6.70 -31.62
CA SER A 320 -18.19 -6.67 -31.13
C SER A 320 -18.36 -7.44 -29.82
N ASP A 321 -19.13 -6.86 -28.91
CA ASP A 321 -19.52 -7.47 -27.64
C ASP A 321 -20.76 -8.33 -27.77
N PHE A 322 -21.62 -7.98 -28.72
CA PHE A 322 -22.86 -8.69 -29.01
C PHE A 322 -23.11 -8.77 -30.51
N LEU A 323 -23.62 -9.93 -30.97
CA LEU A 323 -23.92 -10.17 -32.37
C LEU A 323 -25.42 -10.43 -32.56
N ILE A 324 -26.01 -9.73 -33.52
CA ILE A 324 -27.39 -9.90 -33.95
C ILE A 324 -27.40 -10.27 -35.43
N HIS A 325 -27.92 -11.44 -35.75
CA HIS A 325 -28.05 -11.91 -37.12
C HIS A 325 -29.52 -11.91 -37.55
N LEU A 326 -29.81 -11.21 -38.65
CA LEU A 326 -31.17 -11.05 -39.16
C LEU A 326 -31.43 -12.00 -40.32
N MET A 327 -32.56 -12.70 -40.23
CA MET A 327 -33.06 -13.57 -41.28
C MET A 327 -34.49 -13.17 -41.61
N ASN A 328 -34.90 -13.30 -42.86
CA ASN A 328 -36.29 -13.07 -43.24
C ASN A 328 -37.11 -14.32 -42.89
N ALA A 329 -38.19 -14.17 -42.12
CA ALA A 329 -39.02 -15.30 -41.69
C ALA A 329 -39.49 -16.19 -42.86
N SER A 330 -39.79 -15.60 -44.02
CA SER A 330 -40.24 -16.31 -45.24
C SER A 330 -39.12 -16.96 -46.07
N GLN A 331 -37.87 -16.55 -45.85
CA GLN A 331 -36.67 -17.04 -46.54
C GLN A 331 -35.60 -17.32 -45.50
N SER A 332 -35.93 -18.20 -44.57
CA SER A 332 -35.08 -18.51 -43.43
C SER A 332 -33.97 -19.48 -43.85
N LEU A 333 -32.75 -19.16 -43.43
CA LEU A 333 -31.54 -19.96 -43.54
C LEU A 333 -31.07 -20.17 -44.98
N THR A 334 -30.56 -19.10 -45.60
CA THR A 334 -29.82 -19.24 -46.85
C THR A 334 -28.51 -20.02 -46.62
N GLN A 335 -27.91 -20.55 -47.69
CA GLN A 335 -26.62 -21.25 -47.58
C GLN A 335 -25.54 -20.37 -46.93
N LYS A 336 -25.49 -19.08 -47.30
CA LYS A 336 -24.52 -18.13 -46.75
C LYS A 336 -24.82 -17.75 -45.30
N ASP A 337 -26.10 -17.60 -44.92
CA ASP A 337 -26.47 -17.46 -43.51
C ASP A 337 -26.02 -18.69 -42.71
N ALA A 338 -26.27 -19.90 -43.22
CA ALA A 338 -25.88 -21.13 -42.55
C ALA A 338 -24.36 -21.23 -42.36
N ASP A 339 -23.58 -20.94 -43.40
CA ASP A 339 -22.12 -20.99 -43.35
C ASP A 339 -21.55 -19.93 -42.38
N PHE A 340 -22.12 -18.73 -42.39
CA PHE A 340 -21.76 -17.67 -41.44
C PHE A 340 -22.10 -18.04 -39.99
N LEU A 341 -23.30 -18.55 -39.74
CA LEU A 341 -23.74 -18.96 -38.41
C LEU A 341 -22.91 -20.12 -37.87
N VAL A 342 -22.56 -21.11 -38.71
CA VAL A 342 -21.64 -22.19 -38.33
C VAL A 342 -20.26 -21.62 -37.98
N HIS A 343 -19.71 -20.73 -38.80
CA HIS A 343 -18.44 -20.06 -38.50
C HIS A 343 -18.49 -19.30 -37.16
N CYS A 344 -19.57 -18.57 -36.88
CA CYS A 344 -19.79 -17.87 -35.61
C CYS A 344 -19.89 -18.82 -34.42
N LEU A 345 -20.57 -19.96 -34.56
CA LEU A 345 -20.70 -20.97 -33.51
C LEU A 345 -19.37 -21.65 -33.18
N LEU A 346 -18.49 -21.84 -34.16
CA LEU A 346 -17.15 -22.39 -33.97
C LEU A 346 -16.18 -21.39 -33.35
N ASN A 347 -16.41 -20.09 -33.59
CA ASN A 347 -15.60 -19.05 -33.00
C ASN A 347 -15.97 -18.87 -31.52
N SER A 348 -15.20 -19.52 -30.63
CA SER A 348 -15.44 -19.59 -29.18
C SER A 348 -15.47 -18.24 -28.44
N ARG A 349 -15.15 -17.13 -29.10
CA ARG A 349 -15.15 -15.79 -28.50
C ARG A 349 -16.55 -15.21 -28.33
N LEU A 350 -17.52 -15.60 -29.16
CA LEU A 350 -18.91 -15.16 -29.02
C LEU A 350 -19.61 -16.08 -28.02
N SER A 351 -19.90 -15.57 -26.82
CA SER A 351 -20.53 -16.37 -25.77
C SER A 351 -22.01 -16.62 -26.02
N LYS A 352 -22.71 -15.63 -26.58
CA LYS A 352 -24.08 -15.70 -27.08
C LYS A 352 -24.26 -14.76 -28.27
N PHE A 353 -25.12 -15.14 -29.20
CA PHE A 353 -25.58 -14.25 -30.26
C PHE A 353 -27.06 -14.49 -30.56
N LEU A 354 -27.75 -13.45 -30.98
CA LEU A 354 -29.18 -13.41 -31.17
C LEU A 354 -29.51 -13.53 -32.66
N ILE A 355 -30.46 -14.39 -33.01
CA ILE A 355 -31.08 -14.43 -34.33
C ILE A 355 -32.44 -13.73 -34.28
N ILE A 356 -32.67 -12.82 -35.22
CA ILE A 356 -33.95 -12.13 -35.39
C ILE A 356 -34.60 -12.57 -36.69
N LEU A 357 -35.75 -13.24 -36.59
CA LEU A 357 -36.65 -13.49 -37.70
C LEU A 357 -37.46 -12.23 -37.98
N THR A 358 -37.02 -11.49 -38.99
CA THR A 358 -37.65 -10.26 -39.46
C THR A 358 -38.91 -10.53 -40.28
N LYS A 359 -39.75 -9.50 -40.44
CA LYS A 359 -41.02 -9.57 -41.20
C LYS A 359 -41.97 -10.65 -40.63
N ALA A 360 -41.98 -10.76 -39.31
CA ALA A 360 -42.81 -11.71 -38.57
C ALA A 360 -44.32 -11.55 -38.82
N ASP A 361 -44.76 -10.43 -39.39
CA ASP A 361 -46.14 -10.15 -39.80
C ASP A 361 -46.63 -11.00 -40.98
N LEU A 362 -45.72 -11.56 -41.78
CA LEU A 362 -46.07 -12.34 -42.97
C LEU A 362 -46.42 -13.80 -42.67
N LEU A 363 -46.10 -14.30 -41.49
CA LEU A 363 -46.31 -15.69 -41.08
C LEU A 363 -47.17 -15.77 -39.81
N SER A 364 -47.86 -16.89 -39.63
CA SER A 364 -48.55 -17.14 -38.37
C SER A 364 -47.55 -17.47 -37.26
N LYS A 365 -47.94 -17.31 -35.99
CA LYS A 365 -47.06 -17.63 -34.84
C LYS A 365 -46.59 -19.10 -34.85
N LYS A 366 -47.45 -20.02 -35.29
CA LYS A 366 -47.10 -21.45 -35.37
C LYS A 366 -46.05 -21.71 -36.45
N ASP A 367 -46.22 -21.07 -37.61
CA ASP A 367 -45.26 -21.21 -38.72
C ASP A 367 -43.91 -20.60 -38.34
N LEU A 368 -43.89 -19.50 -37.58
CA LEU A 368 -42.64 -18.92 -37.05
C LEU A 368 -41.91 -19.88 -36.11
N GLU A 369 -42.64 -20.59 -35.24
CA GLU A 369 -42.04 -21.62 -34.37
C GLU A 369 -41.46 -22.78 -35.19
N GLU A 370 -42.17 -23.23 -36.23
CA GLU A 370 -41.69 -24.27 -37.15
C GLU A 370 -40.42 -23.84 -37.89
N VAL A 371 -40.35 -22.58 -38.33
CA VAL A 371 -39.16 -21.99 -38.96
C VAL A 371 -37.97 -21.98 -38.00
N ILE A 372 -38.17 -21.68 -36.71
CA ILE A 372 -37.11 -21.72 -35.70
C ILE A 372 -36.63 -23.17 -35.51
N VAL A 373 -37.54 -24.14 -35.42
CA VAL A 373 -37.20 -25.56 -35.31
C VAL A 373 -36.39 -26.02 -36.51
N TYR A 374 -36.85 -25.72 -37.73
CA TYR A 374 -36.14 -26.02 -38.96
C TYR A 374 -34.72 -25.42 -38.97
N THR A 375 -34.59 -24.15 -38.56
CA THR A 375 -33.29 -23.47 -38.51
C THR A 375 -32.35 -24.17 -37.54
N LYS A 376 -32.83 -24.52 -36.35
CA LYS A 376 -32.04 -25.26 -35.35
C LYS A 376 -31.63 -26.65 -35.84
N GLU A 377 -32.53 -27.40 -36.45
CA GLU A 377 -32.24 -28.73 -36.99
C GLU A 377 -31.25 -28.68 -38.14
N SER A 378 -31.38 -27.71 -39.04
CA SER A 378 -30.43 -27.55 -40.14
C SER A 378 -29.06 -27.06 -39.70
N LEU A 379 -28.95 -26.30 -38.60
CA LEU A 379 -27.66 -25.95 -38.02
C LEU A 379 -27.03 -27.17 -37.32
N LYS A 380 -27.83 -27.97 -36.61
CA LYS A 380 -27.37 -29.24 -36.00
C LYS A 380 -26.82 -30.20 -37.05
N SER A 381 -27.51 -30.37 -38.17
CA SER A 381 -27.08 -31.25 -39.27
C SER A 381 -25.81 -30.78 -40.00
N ARG A 382 -25.37 -29.54 -39.79
CA ARG A 382 -24.10 -29.01 -40.31
C ARG A 382 -22.96 -29.12 -39.30
N LEU A 383 -23.25 -29.47 -38.06
CA LEU A 383 -22.30 -29.59 -36.94
C LEU A 383 -22.00 -31.06 -36.59
N VAL A 384 -22.14 -32.00 -37.54
CA VAL A 384 -22.17 -33.46 -37.29
C VAL A 384 -20.90 -34.04 -36.64
N ASP A 385 -19.78 -33.30 -36.66
CA ASP A 385 -18.52 -33.68 -35.98
C ASP A 385 -18.21 -32.85 -34.72
N LEU A 386 -19.13 -31.99 -34.29
CA LEU A 386 -18.97 -31.00 -33.22
C LEU A 386 -20.16 -31.06 -32.25
N ASP A 387 -20.06 -30.35 -31.11
CA ASP A 387 -21.12 -30.34 -30.11
C ASP A 387 -22.42 -29.75 -30.66
N GLU A 388 -23.38 -30.62 -31.02
CA GLU A 388 -24.76 -30.24 -31.41
C GLU A 388 -25.48 -29.38 -30.36
N ASN A 389 -24.99 -29.37 -29.12
CA ASN A 389 -25.55 -28.55 -28.05
C ASN A 389 -25.19 -27.06 -28.22
N LEU A 390 -24.23 -26.70 -29.08
CA LEU A 390 -23.86 -25.31 -29.36
C LEU A 390 -25.01 -24.51 -29.95
N VAL A 391 -25.90 -25.16 -30.71
CA VAL A 391 -27.06 -24.48 -31.33
C VAL A 391 -28.08 -24.02 -30.29
N GLU A 392 -28.09 -24.60 -29.09
CA GLU A 392 -28.97 -24.16 -28.00
C GLU A 392 -28.49 -22.84 -27.35
N LYS A 393 -27.25 -22.41 -27.64
CA LYS A 393 -26.74 -21.08 -27.25
C LYS A 393 -27.36 -19.95 -28.06
N ILE A 394 -28.01 -20.25 -29.18
CA ILE A 394 -28.67 -19.26 -30.02
C ILE A 394 -30.03 -18.91 -29.43
N ASP A 395 -30.26 -17.61 -29.28
CA ASP A 395 -31.57 -17.06 -28.96
C ASP A 395 -32.28 -16.63 -30.25
N PHE A 396 -33.61 -16.79 -30.27
CA PHE A 396 -34.44 -16.43 -31.41
C PHE A 396 -35.52 -15.45 -30.97
N LEU A 397 -35.65 -14.34 -31.70
CA LEU A 397 -36.76 -13.40 -31.58
C LEU A 397 -37.42 -13.19 -32.93
N CYS A 398 -38.74 -12.98 -32.93
CA CYS A 398 -39.50 -12.69 -34.14
C CYS A 398 -39.96 -11.24 -34.09
N VAL A 399 -39.51 -10.43 -35.07
CA VAL A 399 -39.76 -8.98 -35.07
C VAL A 399 -40.30 -8.50 -36.41
N SER A 400 -41.37 -7.69 -36.37
CA SER A 400 -41.86 -6.92 -37.51
C SER A 400 -41.54 -5.44 -37.34
N ALA A 401 -40.46 -4.98 -38.00
CA ALA A 401 -40.06 -3.59 -38.00
C ALA A 401 -41.15 -2.66 -38.58
N LYS A 402 -41.93 -3.15 -39.56
CA LYS A 402 -43.00 -2.38 -40.20
C LYS A 402 -44.09 -1.99 -39.20
N MET A 403 -44.63 -2.97 -38.46
CA MET A 403 -45.67 -2.73 -37.46
C MET A 403 -45.22 -1.74 -36.37
N ALA A 404 -43.96 -1.86 -35.92
CA ALA A 404 -43.39 -0.92 -34.97
C ALA A 404 -43.25 0.50 -35.56
N SER A 405 -42.72 0.61 -36.78
CA SER A 405 -42.56 1.90 -37.46
C SER A 405 -43.89 2.61 -37.75
N ASP A 406 -44.93 1.84 -38.14
CA ASP A 406 -46.28 2.37 -38.38
C ASP A 406 -46.88 2.92 -37.09
N PHE A 407 -46.61 2.28 -35.95
CA PHE A 407 -47.01 2.80 -34.64
C PHE A 407 -46.31 4.13 -34.31
N TYR A 408 -44.99 4.23 -34.49
CA TYR A 408 -44.25 5.48 -34.22
C TYR A 408 -44.67 6.62 -35.13
N LYS A 409 -45.07 6.32 -36.37
CA LYS A 409 -45.63 7.29 -37.33
C LYS A 409 -47.11 7.62 -37.10
N GLY A 410 -47.75 7.00 -36.11
CA GLY A 410 -49.16 7.24 -35.76
C GLY A 410 -50.19 6.56 -36.68
N LEU A 411 -49.76 5.63 -37.54
CA LEU A 411 -50.61 4.90 -38.49
C LEU A 411 -51.27 3.66 -37.87
N ALA A 412 -50.70 3.12 -36.78
CA ALA A 412 -51.17 1.90 -36.13
C ALA A 412 -51.38 2.07 -34.61
N SER A 413 -52.15 1.17 -34.00
CA SER A 413 -52.49 1.20 -32.57
C SER A 413 -51.36 0.64 -31.69
N LYS A 414 -51.37 0.93 -30.38
CA LYS A 414 -50.40 0.38 -29.39
C LYS A 414 -50.31 -1.16 -29.39
N GLU A 415 -51.41 -1.83 -29.74
CA GLU A 415 -51.46 -3.29 -29.82
C GLU A 415 -50.59 -3.84 -30.94
N SER A 416 -50.40 -3.08 -32.03
CA SER A 416 -49.49 -3.46 -33.12
C SER A 416 -48.03 -3.48 -32.67
N LEU A 417 -47.61 -2.56 -31.80
CA LEU A 417 -46.25 -2.54 -31.26
C LEU A 417 -45.97 -3.78 -30.40
N GLN A 418 -46.91 -4.18 -29.55
CA GLN A 418 -46.77 -5.39 -28.73
C GLN A 418 -46.75 -6.66 -29.59
N LYS A 419 -47.63 -6.75 -30.60
CA LYS A 419 -47.65 -7.89 -31.53
C LYS A 419 -46.43 -7.94 -32.46
N SER A 420 -45.75 -6.81 -32.66
CA SER A 420 -44.59 -6.73 -33.54
C SER A 420 -43.34 -7.43 -32.99
N GLY A 421 -43.25 -7.67 -31.67
CA GLY A 421 -42.04 -8.19 -31.02
C GLY A 421 -40.91 -7.17 -30.83
N MET A 422 -41.07 -5.92 -31.29
CA MET A 422 -40.05 -4.87 -31.14
C MET A 422 -39.79 -4.51 -29.67
N GLN A 423 -40.83 -4.45 -28.84
CA GLN A 423 -40.69 -4.16 -27.42
C GLN A 423 -39.92 -5.27 -26.69
N ASP A 424 -40.16 -6.53 -27.06
CA ASP A 424 -39.44 -7.68 -26.50
C ASP A 424 -37.97 -7.65 -26.90
N PHE A 425 -37.68 -7.23 -28.14
CA PHE A 425 -36.31 -7.02 -28.62
C PHE A 425 -35.60 -5.87 -27.89
N GLU A 426 -36.24 -4.72 -27.70
CA GLU A 426 -35.69 -3.59 -26.94
C GLU A 426 -35.38 -4.00 -25.50
N ASN A 427 -36.30 -4.72 -24.85
CA ASN A 427 -36.10 -5.25 -23.50
C ASN A 427 -34.96 -6.29 -23.45
N TYR A 428 -34.85 -7.17 -24.45
CA TYR A 428 -33.78 -8.15 -24.53
C TYR A 428 -32.41 -7.46 -24.63
N LEU A 429 -32.27 -6.46 -25.50
CA LEU A 429 -31.01 -5.70 -25.61
C LEU A 429 -30.66 -4.97 -24.32
N LEU A 430 -31.64 -4.31 -23.69
CA LEU A 430 -31.42 -3.65 -22.40
C LEU A 430 -30.97 -4.64 -21.32
N ASN A 431 -31.58 -5.83 -21.27
CA ASN A 431 -31.17 -6.86 -20.33
C ASN A 431 -29.76 -7.38 -20.63
N GLU A 432 -29.38 -7.60 -21.89
CA GLU A 432 -28.01 -8.04 -22.24
C GLU A 432 -26.96 -6.96 -21.94
N LEU A 433 -27.30 -5.68 -22.06
CA LEU A 433 -26.40 -4.59 -21.66
C LEU A 433 -26.07 -4.61 -20.16
N TYR A 434 -27.03 -4.98 -19.31
CA TYR A 434 -26.87 -4.90 -17.85
C TYR A 434 -26.56 -6.25 -17.19
N ALA A 435 -27.19 -7.33 -17.65
CA ALA A 435 -27.04 -8.67 -17.12
C ALA A 435 -26.16 -9.60 -17.99
N GLY A 436 -25.79 -9.15 -19.19
CA GLY A 436 -24.89 -9.88 -20.07
C GLY A 436 -23.48 -10.04 -19.48
N GLU A 437 -22.74 -10.99 -20.03
CA GLU A 437 -21.44 -11.37 -19.49
C GLU A 437 -20.42 -10.23 -19.52
N LYS A 438 -20.44 -9.41 -20.57
CA LYS A 438 -19.50 -8.29 -20.75
C LYS A 438 -19.62 -7.23 -19.67
N SER A 439 -20.84 -6.86 -19.33
CA SER A 439 -21.13 -5.91 -18.25
C SER A 439 -20.65 -6.42 -16.90
N LYS A 440 -20.91 -7.70 -16.58
CA LYS A 440 -20.39 -8.36 -15.37
C LYS A 440 -18.87 -8.44 -15.36
N ILE A 441 -18.24 -8.72 -16.50
CA ILE A 441 -16.77 -8.73 -16.65
C ILE A 441 -16.21 -7.32 -16.42
N ALA A 442 -16.85 -6.28 -16.96
CA ALA A 442 -16.44 -4.90 -16.76
C ALA A 442 -16.54 -4.48 -15.29
N LEU A 443 -17.64 -4.79 -14.61
CA LEU A 443 -17.78 -4.54 -13.16
C LEU A 443 -16.74 -5.30 -12.34
N ARG A 444 -16.49 -6.57 -12.64
CA ARG A 444 -15.46 -7.37 -11.97
C ARG A 444 -14.06 -6.80 -12.20
N ALA A 445 -13.77 -6.35 -13.42
CA ALA A 445 -12.51 -5.70 -13.76
C ALA A 445 -12.35 -4.39 -12.99
N TYR A 446 -13.41 -3.57 -12.92
CA TYR A 446 -13.39 -2.31 -12.18
C TYR A 446 -13.19 -2.55 -10.67
N LYS A 447 -13.97 -3.46 -10.07
CA LYS A 447 -13.80 -3.92 -8.68
C LYS A 447 -12.37 -4.39 -8.41
N LYS A 448 -11.79 -5.17 -9.32
CA LYS A 448 -10.41 -5.65 -9.20
C LYS A 448 -9.39 -4.52 -9.26
N GLU A 449 -9.56 -3.56 -10.18
CA GLU A 449 -8.71 -2.36 -10.26
C GLU A 449 -8.79 -1.56 -8.95
N LEU A 450 -9.99 -1.31 -8.43
CA LEU A 450 -10.19 -0.62 -7.14
C LEU A 450 -9.56 -1.37 -5.97
N HIS A 451 -9.71 -2.69 -5.92
CA HIS A 451 -9.09 -3.50 -4.88
C HIS A 451 -7.55 -3.45 -4.94
N LEU A 452 -6.96 -3.44 -6.14
CA LEU A 452 -5.51 -3.30 -6.30
C LEU A 452 -5.02 -1.93 -5.81
N GLU A 453 -5.73 -0.86 -6.17
CA GLU A 453 -5.36 0.49 -5.72
C GLU A 453 -5.60 0.68 -4.22
N LEU A 454 -6.68 0.12 -3.66
CA LEU A 454 -6.91 0.07 -2.22
C LEU A 454 -5.74 -0.61 -1.51
N LYS A 455 -5.27 -1.75 -2.02
CA LYS A 455 -4.13 -2.47 -1.43
C LYS A 455 -2.82 -1.66 -1.51
N ASN A 456 -2.61 -0.92 -2.60
CA ASN A 456 -1.46 -0.02 -2.74
C ASN A 456 -1.52 1.09 -1.69
N ILE A 457 -2.67 1.75 -1.54
CA ILE A 457 -2.89 2.83 -0.56
C ILE A 457 -2.71 2.29 0.87
N LEU A 458 -3.27 1.11 1.17
CA LEU A 458 -3.14 0.48 2.48
C LEU A 458 -1.68 0.15 2.81
N SER A 459 -0.93 -0.42 1.85
CA SER A 459 0.49 -0.72 2.02
C SER A 459 1.31 0.54 2.33
N GLU A 460 0.95 1.67 1.72
CA GLU A 460 1.63 2.96 1.94
C GLU A 460 1.35 3.51 3.35
N TYR A 461 0.08 3.59 3.76
CA TYR A 461 -0.28 4.02 5.13
C TYR A 461 0.34 3.10 6.20
N GLU A 462 0.38 1.79 5.95
CA GLU A 462 1.06 0.85 6.85
C GLU A 462 2.57 1.08 6.91
N MET A 463 3.22 1.38 5.78
CA MET A 463 4.65 1.68 5.73
C MET A 463 4.97 2.95 6.53
N GLN A 464 4.21 4.03 6.35
CA GLN A 464 4.38 5.26 7.13
C GLN A 464 4.25 5.00 8.63
N ASN A 465 3.25 4.21 9.04
CA ASN A 465 3.07 3.84 10.45
C ASN A 465 4.19 2.94 10.98
N ARG A 466 4.79 2.08 10.15
CA ARG A 466 5.99 1.31 10.52
C ARG A 466 7.20 2.23 10.70
N LEU A 467 7.45 3.15 9.78
CA LEU A 467 8.53 4.14 9.88
C LEU A 467 8.39 5.00 11.14
N ILE A 468 7.17 5.44 11.47
CA ILE A 468 6.89 6.17 12.72
C ILE A 468 7.23 5.33 13.96
N LYS A 469 6.88 4.04 13.96
CA LYS A 469 7.19 3.12 15.07
C LYS A 469 8.70 2.88 15.21
N GLU A 470 9.39 2.64 14.12
CA GLU A 470 10.85 2.42 14.09
C GLU A 470 11.60 3.66 14.58
N ASN A 471 11.21 4.86 14.12
CA ASN A 471 11.79 6.12 14.59
C ASN A 471 11.59 6.31 16.11
N LYS A 472 10.40 5.99 16.64
CA LYS A 472 10.14 6.06 18.10
C LYS A 472 10.99 5.07 18.89
N GLN A 473 11.18 3.85 18.38
CA GLN A 473 12.01 2.84 19.05
C GLN A 473 13.49 3.26 19.06
N GLY A 474 14.03 3.70 17.92
CA GLY A 474 15.43 4.16 17.82
C GLY A 474 15.75 5.32 18.75
N VAL A 475 14.89 6.36 18.77
CA VAL A 475 15.07 7.53 19.65
C VAL A 475 14.97 7.16 21.14
N SER A 476 14.08 6.23 21.49
CA SER A 476 13.97 5.73 22.88
C SER A 476 15.23 4.99 23.32
N GLU A 477 15.78 4.12 22.47
CA GLU A 477 16.99 3.35 22.76
C GLU A 477 18.24 4.24 22.90
N GLU A 478 18.43 5.21 22.02
CA GLU A 478 19.55 6.17 22.11
C GLU A 478 19.48 6.99 23.39
N ASN A 479 18.29 7.49 23.75
CA ASN A 479 18.10 8.26 24.97
C ASN A 479 18.34 7.41 26.24
N GLN A 480 17.91 6.14 26.26
CA GLN A 480 18.19 5.24 27.37
C GLN A 480 19.69 4.94 27.53
N LYS A 481 20.40 4.72 26.43
CA LYS A 481 21.87 4.53 26.45
C LYS A 481 22.58 5.74 27.04
N LEU A 482 22.20 6.94 26.60
CA LEU A 482 22.81 8.17 27.07
C LEU A 482 22.54 8.43 28.56
N LEU A 483 21.32 8.12 29.03
CA LEU A 483 20.96 8.22 30.44
C LEU A 483 21.76 7.24 31.31
N LEU A 484 21.92 5.99 30.86
CA LEU A 484 22.73 4.97 31.54
C LEU A 484 24.21 5.38 31.60
N GLU A 485 24.73 5.98 30.54
CA GLU A 485 26.11 6.48 30.49
C GLU A 485 26.34 7.62 31.49
N LEU A 486 25.41 8.58 31.58
CA LEU A 486 25.47 9.66 32.56
C LEU A 486 25.30 9.18 34.01
N GLN A 487 24.43 8.20 34.24
CA GLN A 487 24.29 7.57 35.56
C GLN A 487 25.60 6.90 35.99
N LYS A 488 26.25 6.16 35.08
CA LYS A 488 27.57 5.55 35.33
C LYS A 488 28.64 6.60 35.66
N GLN A 489 28.65 7.73 34.95
CA GLN A 489 29.58 8.83 35.24
C GLN A 489 29.33 9.45 36.63
N ASN A 490 28.06 9.60 37.02
CA ASN A 490 27.70 10.11 38.35
C ASN A 490 28.03 9.13 39.49
N THR A 491 27.90 7.80 39.26
CA THR A 491 28.32 6.81 40.25
C THR A 491 29.84 6.81 40.43
N LEU A 492 30.60 6.88 39.32
CA LEU A 492 32.06 7.02 39.35
C LEU A 492 32.51 8.29 40.11
N LEU A 493 31.79 9.40 39.94
CA LEU A 493 32.05 10.63 40.67
C LEU A 493 31.86 10.46 42.18
N ARG A 494 30.79 9.79 42.62
CA ARG A 494 30.54 9.51 44.05
C ARG A 494 31.58 8.56 44.64
N GLU A 495 31.99 7.55 43.89
CA GLU A 495 33.07 6.64 44.27
C GLU A 495 34.38 7.39 44.46
N ALA A 496 34.74 8.28 43.51
CA ALA A 496 35.90 9.15 43.62
C ALA A 496 35.83 10.06 44.86
N GLN A 497 34.68 10.70 45.12
CA GLN A 497 34.46 11.54 46.30
C GLN A 497 34.66 10.76 47.61
N ASN A 498 34.15 9.53 47.68
CA ASN A 498 34.30 8.66 48.85
C ASN A 498 35.74 8.19 49.04
N GLU A 499 36.44 7.79 47.98
CA GLU A 499 37.86 7.39 48.04
C GLU A 499 38.77 8.54 48.45
N ILE A 500 38.49 9.76 47.95
CA ILE A 500 39.21 10.97 48.35
C ILE A 500 38.94 11.27 49.83
N SER A 501 37.69 11.20 50.28
CA SER A 501 37.31 11.37 51.70
C SER A 501 38.00 10.36 52.62
N ASN A 502 38.10 9.09 52.20
CA ASN A 502 38.82 8.06 52.94
C ASN A 502 40.34 8.26 52.93
N SER A 503 40.88 8.89 51.89
CA SER A 503 42.31 9.24 51.83
C SER A 503 42.63 10.43 52.75
N ILE A 504 41.69 11.37 52.92
CA ILE A 504 41.78 12.49 53.88
C ILE A 504 41.95 11.98 55.31
N THR A 505 41.13 11.01 55.72
CA THR A 505 41.18 10.48 57.10
C THR A 505 42.48 9.74 57.39
N LYS A 506 43.06 9.05 56.39
CA LYS A 506 44.35 8.35 56.53
C LYS A 506 45.53 9.32 56.67
N LEU A 507 45.53 10.43 55.94
CA LEU A 507 46.63 11.40 55.97
C LEU A 507 46.69 12.24 57.26
N LYS A 508 45.56 12.44 57.96
CA LYS A 508 45.52 13.19 59.24
C LYS A 508 46.16 12.45 60.43
N ASN A 509 46.44 11.15 60.32
CA ASN A 509 46.93 10.33 61.45
C ASN A 509 48.47 10.21 61.53
N ILE A 510 49.23 11.06 60.85
CA ILE A 510 50.70 10.93 60.71
C ILE A 510 51.42 12.01 61.53
N ASP A 511 51.23 11.99 62.85
CA ASP A 511 51.99 12.83 63.79
C ASP A 511 53.21 12.11 64.39
N SER A 512 53.42 10.83 64.09
CA SER A 512 54.31 9.94 64.87
C SER A 512 55.81 9.94 64.51
N GLY A 513 56.27 10.78 63.58
CA GLY A 513 57.68 10.83 63.15
C GLY A 513 58.46 12.10 63.55
N ILE A 514 57.74 13.17 63.92
CA ILE A 514 58.31 14.52 64.06
C ILE A 514 59.14 14.64 65.35
N ASP A 515 58.69 14.01 66.42
CA ASP A 515 59.38 14.07 67.72
C ASP A 515 60.81 13.51 67.63
N ASN A 516 61.03 12.50 66.79
CA ASN A 516 62.36 11.93 66.55
C ASN A 516 63.30 12.89 65.81
N LEU A 517 62.79 13.64 64.83
CA LEU A 517 63.58 14.63 64.08
C LEU A 517 63.97 15.82 64.98
N VAL A 518 63.05 16.26 65.85
CA VAL A 518 63.32 17.29 66.86
C VAL A 518 64.35 16.80 67.88
N LEU A 519 64.27 15.53 68.29
CA LEU A 519 65.25 14.90 69.18
C LEU A 519 66.67 14.86 68.56
N LEU A 520 66.76 14.54 67.27
CA LEU A 520 68.01 14.53 66.51
C LEU A 520 68.63 15.93 66.41
N LEU A 521 67.80 16.96 66.20
CA LEU A 521 68.24 18.35 66.17
C LEU A 521 68.77 18.81 67.53
N ALA A 522 68.06 18.49 68.62
CA ALA A 522 68.51 18.78 69.99
C ALA A 522 69.88 18.12 70.27
N LYS A 523 70.07 16.87 69.84
CA LYS A 523 71.34 16.16 69.95
C LYS A 523 72.47 16.81 69.15
N LYS A 524 72.22 17.19 67.90
CA LYS A 524 73.20 17.87 67.02
C LYS A 524 73.63 19.24 67.58
N LEU A 525 72.69 19.96 68.19
CA LEU A 525 72.95 21.24 68.82
C LEU A 525 73.77 21.07 70.11
N LYS A 526 73.46 20.05 70.91
CA LYS A 526 74.25 19.66 72.08
C LYS A 526 75.71 19.35 71.71
N GLU A 527 75.93 18.49 70.72
CA GLU A 527 77.28 18.10 70.29
C GLU A 527 78.11 19.32 69.86
N ARG A 528 77.54 20.21 69.03
CA ARG A 528 78.22 21.45 68.60
C ARG A 528 78.55 22.39 69.76
N LEU A 529 77.66 22.52 70.74
CA LEU A 529 77.91 23.34 71.92
C LEU A 529 79.03 22.75 72.79
N ILE A 530 78.99 21.43 73.04
CA ILE A 530 80.03 20.74 73.81
C ILE A 530 81.41 20.88 73.15
N ASP A 531 81.49 20.73 71.83
CA ASP A 531 82.74 20.87 71.08
C ASP A 531 83.32 22.30 71.19
N GLU A 532 82.47 23.33 71.14
CA GLU A 532 82.88 24.72 71.36
C GLU A 532 83.31 24.98 72.81
N PHE A 533 82.62 24.42 73.82
CA PHE A 533 83.04 24.52 75.21
C PHE A 533 84.40 23.84 75.45
N LYS A 534 84.66 22.68 74.82
CA LYS A 534 85.97 22.00 74.86
C LYS A 534 87.06 22.83 74.20
N TYR A 535 86.77 23.44 73.04
CA TYR A 535 87.70 24.31 72.32
C TYR A 535 88.08 25.55 73.14
N LEU A 536 87.11 26.19 73.80
CA LEU A 536 87.32 27.36 74.66
C LEU A 536 88.18 27.04 75.89
N LYS A 537 88.03 25.85 76.49
CA LYS A 537 88.83 25.39 77.63
C LYS A 537 90.30 25.18 77.27
N ASN A 538 90.58 24.60 76.10
CA ASN A 538 91.95 24.28 75.67
C ASN A 538 92.78 25.53 75.30
N ASN A 539 92.13 26.63 74.91
CA ASN A 539 92.81 27.85 74.43
C ASN A 539 92.80 29.03 75.43
N ALA A 540 92.33 28.84 76.67
CA ALA A 540 92.30 29.87 77.74
C ALA A 540 91.70 31.24 77.34
N GLN A 541 90.70 31.26 76.45
CA GLN A 541 90.00 32.50 76.03
C GLN A 541 88.75 32.77 76.87
N LYS A 542 88.42 34.06 77.10
CA LYS A 542 87.16 34.47 77.76
C LYS A 542 85.94 34.06 76.92
N LEU A 543 84.92 33.53 77.60
CA LEU A 543 83.61 33.18 77.04
C LEU A 543 83.02 34.35 76.23
N ASN A 544 82.98 34.21 74.90
CA ASN A 544 82.30 35.17 74.04
C ASN A 544 80.87 34.69 73.77
N ILE A 545 79.95 35.20 74.60
CA ILE A 545 78.52 34.86 74.60
C ILE A 545 77.89 35.12 73.22
N SER A 546 78.38 36.11 72.45
CA SER A 546 77.83 36.41 71.11
C SER A 546 78.12 35.31 70.09
N ARG A 547 79.26 34.63 70.20
CA ARG A 547 79.64 33.55 69.28
C ARG A 547 78.85 32.28 69.54
N ILE A 548 78.61 31.93 70.81
CA ILE A 548 77.76 30.81 71.20
C ILE A 548 76.31 31.06 70.74
N LEU A 549 75.78 32.27 70.95
CA LEU A 549 74.44 32.63 70.49
C LEU A 549 74.33 32.54 68.96
N ASN A 550 75.34 32.96 68.20
CA ASN A 550 75.35 32.80 66.75
C ASN A 550 75.40 31.33 66.31
N ILE A 551 76.15 30.47 67.00
CA ILE A 551 76.22 29.04 66.68
C ILE A 551 74.88 28.35 66.97
N VAL A 552 74.22 28.72 68.07
CA VAL A 552 72.87 28.24 68.39
C VAL A 552 71.87 28.74 67.34
N ASP A 553 71.90 30.02 66.96
CA ASP A 553 71.01 30.58 65.94
C ASP A 553 71.21 29.92 64.57
N ILE A 554 72.46 29.72 64.13
CA ILE A 554 72.76 29.07 62.84
C ILE A 554 72.34 27.59 62.90
N THR A 555 72.70 26.86 63.96
CA THR A 555 72.41 25.42 64.07
C THR A 555 70.92 25.14 64.22
N THR A 556 70.19 25.96 64.97
CA THR A 556 68.72 25.85 65.07
C THR A 556 68.05 26.18 63.74
N LYS A 557 68.48 27.26 63.08
CA LYS A 557 67.92 27.66 61.77
C LYS A 557 68.16 26.60 60.70
N ASP A 558 69.38 26.08 60.59
CA ASP A 558 69.73 25.04 59.62
C ASP A 558 69.03 23.71 59.94
N GLY A 559 69.01 23.29 61.21
CA GLY A 559 68.32 22.07 61.59
C GLY A 559 66.81 22.14 61.34
N ILE A 560 66.18 23.28 61.61
CA ILE A 560 64.74 23.45 61.37
C ILE A 560 64.45 23.54 59.86
N ASN A 561 65.35 24.15 59.08
CA ASN A 561 65.29 24.08 57.62
C ASN A 561 65.35 22.64 57.10
N ASP A 562 66.23 21.81 57.67
CA ASP A 562 66.36 20.40 57.29
C ASP A 562 65.07 19.64 57.63
N ILE A 563 64.52 19.81 58.84
CA ILE A 563 63.24 19.20 59.26
C ILE A 563 62.10 19.63 58.34
N LEU A 564 61.97 20.92 58.04
CA LEU A 564 60.90 21.42 57.18
C LEU A 564 61.05 20.96 55.72
N ARG A 565 62.29 20.85 55.21
CA ARG A 565 62.54 20.28 53.88
C ARG A 565 62.18 18.81 53.82
N GLU A 566 62.54 18.04 54.84
CA GLU A 566 62.25 16.61 54.93
C GLU A 566 60.74 16.36 55.02
N ILE A 567 60.03 17.12 55.86
CA ILE A 567 58.56 17.04 55.96
C ILE A 567 57.88 17.48 54.65
N LYS A 568 58.36 18.57 54.01
CA LYS A 568 57.86 19.00 52.71
C LYS A 568 58.04 17.90 51.67
N PHE A 569 59.21 17.26 51.63
CA PHE A 569 59.51 16.20 50.69
C PHE A 569 58.65 14.95 50.92
N GLU A 570 58.51 14.49 52.17
CA GLU A 570 57.67 13.33 52.49
C GLU A 570 56.19 13.57 52.16
N ASN A 571 55.66 14.76 52.48
CA ASN A 571 54.28 15.09 52.19
C ASN A 571 54.03 15.23 50.68
N ILE A 572 54.91 15.91 49.94
CA ILE A 572 54.80 16.01 48.48
C ILE A 572 54.85 14.63 47.83
N LYS A 573 55.77 13.76 48.26
CA LYS A 573 55.89 12.40 47.72
C LYS A 573 54.63 11.57 47.93
N LYS A 574 54.04 11.61 49.14
CA LYS A 574 52.77 10.92 49.43
C LYS A 574 51.60 11.50 48.64
N ILE A 575 51.55 12.82 48.46
CA ILE A 575 50.55 13.49 47.62
C ILE A 575 50.71 13.07 46.15
N GLU A 576 51.94 12.93 45.66
CA GLU A 576 52.24 12.49 44.30
C GLU A 576 51.88 11.01 44.08
N GLU A 577 52.10 10.14 45.08
CA GLU A 577 51.61 8.76 45.08
C GLU A 577 50.06 8.70 45.04
N LEU A 578 49.39 9.54 45.84
CA LEU A 578 47.93 9.66 45.80
C LEU A 578 47.41 10.21 44.46
N LYS A 579 48.09 11.23 43.90
CA LYS A 579 47.82 11.77 42.56
C LYS A 579 47.88 10.66 41.52
N THR A 580 48.96 9.86 41.51
CA THR A 580 49.10 8.76 40.54
C THR A 580 48.01 7.70 40.71
N ASN A 581 47.65 7.32 41.93
CA ASN A 581 46.60 6.33 42.16
C ASN A 581 45.20 6.83 41.75
N LEU A 582 44.88 8.09 42.03
CA LEU A 582 43.60 8.68 41.63
C LEU A 582 43.54 8.91 40.11
N SER A 583 44.65 9.32 39.51
CA SER A 583 44.75 9.55 38.06
C SER A 583 44.67 8.25 37.24
N LEU A 584 45.14 7.12 37.78
CA LEU A 584 45.02 5.82 37.12
C LEU A 584 43.60 5.24 37.17
N LYS A 585 42.81 5.59 38.19
CA LYS A 585 41.43 5.13 38.36
C LYS A 585 40.39 6.03 37.72
N TYR A 586 40.64 7.34 37.68
CA TYR A 586 39.68 8.34 37.22
C TYR A 586 40.31 9.26 36.17
N ASP A 587 40.08 8.94 34.89
CA ASP A 587 40.67 9.70 33.77
C ASP A 587 40.29 11.19 33.78
N PHE A 588 39.09 11.56 34.26
CA PHE A 588 38.65 12.96 34.29
C PHE A 588 39.46 13.84 35.26
N LEU A 589 40.19 13.24 36.21
CA LEU A 589 41.05 13.98 37.13
C LEU A 589 42.45 14.23 36.55
N LYS A 590 42.85 13.50 35.50
CA LYS A 590 44.21 13.45 34.94
C LYS A 590 44.67 14.82 34.42
N ASP A 591 43.87 15.43 33.54
CA ASP A 591 44.18 16.73 32.94
C ASP A 591 44.16 17.88 33.97
N ASP A 592 43.28 17.79 34.96
CA ASP A 592 43.17 18.79 36.04
C ASP A 592 44.36 18.72 37.02
N PHE A 593 44.83 17.50 37.29
CA PHE A 593 45.98 17.24 38.14
C PHE A 593 47.31 17.60 37.47
N ASP A 594 47.43 17.49 36.16
CA ASP A 594 48.67 17.82 35.46
C ASP A 594 48.88 19.34 35.31
N ASN A 595 47.80 20.13 35.17
CA ASN A 595 47.89 21.57 35.01
C ASN A 595 47.89 22.37 36.33
N GLY A 596 47.21 21.89 37.38
CA GLY A 596 47.04 22.64 38.63
C GLY A 596 48.06 22.34 39.74
N PHE A 597 48.79 21.22 39.63
CA PHE A 597 49.63 20.72 40.71
C PHE A 597 50.93 21.51 40.92
N GLU A 598 51.47 22.15 39.88
CA GLU A 598 52.63 23.05 40.04
C GLU A 598 52.30 24.29 40.87
N GLY A 599 51.14 24.93 40.62
CA GLY A 599 50.67 26.08 41.40
C GLY A 599 50.46 25.75 42.89
N PHE A 600 50.05 24.51 43.19
CA PHE A 600 49.98 23.99 44.55
C PHE A 600 51.36 23.83 45.21
N LYS A 601 52.35 23.26 44.50
CA LYS A 601 53.74 23.14 44.99
C LYS A 601 54.35 24.53 45.31
N ASP A 602 54.04 25.53 44.50
CA ASP A 602 54.50 26.90 44.69
C ASP A 602 53.83 27.60 45.89
N GLY A 603 52.52 27.39 46.09
CA GLY A 603 51.78 27.92 47.23
C GLY A 603 52.29 27.42 48.58
N ILE A 604 52.60 26.12 48.67
CA ILE A 604 53.21 25.53 49.88
C ILE A 604 54.57 26.14 50.17
N SER A 605 55.38 26.37 49.15
CA SER A 605 56.73 26.93 49.31
C SER A 605 56.67 28.33 49.95
N LYS A 606 55.74 29.18 49.52
CA LYS A 606 55.52 30.52 50.11
C LYS A 606 55.01 30.46 51.55
N ASN A 607 54.15 29.50 51.89
CA ASN A 607 53.62 29.34 53.25
C ASN A 607 54.68 28.84 54.24
N ILE A 608 55.60 27.97 53.81
CA ILE A 608 56.72 27.52 54.66
C ILE A 608 57.66 28.70 54.97
N ASP A 609 57.94 29.55 53.99
CA ASP A 609 58.84 30.70 54.16
C ASP A 609 58.28 31.76 55.13
N SER A 610 56.96 31.93 55.21
CA SER A 610 56.31 32.91 56.10
C SER A 610 56.37 32.51 57.58
N ILE A 611 56.40 31.21 57.88
CA ILE A 611 56.45 30.69 59.26
C ILE A 611 57.78 31.02 59.94
N PHE A 612 58.88 31.11 59.17
CA PHE A 612 60.18 31.54 59.69
C PHE A 612 60.20 33.00 60.18
N GLN A 613 59.25 33.82 59.75
CA GLN A 613 59.11 35.21 60.18
C GLN A 613 58.21 35.35 61.43
N SER A 614 57.61 34.26 61.90
CA SER A 614 56.65 34.29 63.01
C SER A 614 57.28 34.61 64.37
N GLU A 615 56.53 35.31 65.21
CA GLU A 615 56.93 35.73 66.57
C GLU A 615 57.32 34.56 67.49
N LYS A 616 56.85 33.32 67.20
CA LYS A 616 57.19 32.12 67.97
C LYS A 616 58.70 31.79 67.91
N PHE A 617 59.35 32.02 66.77
CA PHE A 617 60.81 31.84 66.64
C PHE A 617 61.59 32.92 67.39
N ALA A 618 61.06 34.13 67.48
CA ALA A 618 61.64 35.19 68.30
C ALA A 618 61.57 34.84 69.81
N LEU A 619 60.52 34.14 70.25
CA LEU A 619 60.39 33.64 71.63
C LEU A 619 61.41 32.54 71.96
N LEU A 620 61.69 31.62 71.04
CA LEU A 620 62.74 30.61 71.18
C LEU A 620 64.12 31.29 71.36
N ARG A 621 64.43 32.30 70.52
CA ARG A 621 65.64 33.10 70.65
C ARG A 621 65.76 33.77 72.02
N LEU A 622 64.65 34.29 72.56
CA LEU A 622 64.61 34.90 73.89
C LEU A 622 64.83 33.88 75.03
N LYS A 623 64.23 32.68 74.94
CA LYS A 623 64.43 31.61 75.92
C LYS A 623 65.87 31.10 75.91
N ILE A 624 66.47 30.92 74.74
CA ILE A 624 67.88 30.56 74.59
C ILE A 624 68.80 31.66 75.13
N LYS A 625 68.43 32.94 74.97
CA LYS A 625 69.17 34.07 75.58
C LYS A 625 69.23 34.00 77.10
N LYS A 626 68.21 33.45 77.78
CA LYS A 626 68.17 33.29 79.25
C LYS A 626 69.19 32.26 79.78
N LEU A 627 69.66 31.33 78.94
CA LEU A 627 70.71 30.37 79.31
C LEU A 627 72.07 31.04 79.60
N SER A 628 72.28 32.28 79.14
CA SER A 628 73.54 33.01 79.32
C SER A 628 73.87 33.42 80.77
N ASN A 629 72.95 33.20 81.72
CA ASN A 629 73.10 33.62 83.12
C ASN A 629 73.59 32.52 84.09
N LEU A 630 73.82 31.30 83.64
CA LEU A 630 74.28 30.20 84.50
C LEU A 630 75.81 30.29 84.73
N LYS A 631 76.21 30.68 85.95
CA LYS A 631 77.59 30.56 86.46
C LYS A 631 77.66 29.34 87.41
N SER A 632 78.19 28.21 86.94
CA SER A 632 78.81 27.15 87.77
C SER A 632 79.32 25.99 86.90
N ASP A 633 80.02 25.03 87.52
CA ASP A 633 80.93 24.01 87.01
C ASP A 633 80.54 23.21 85.74
N LEU A 634 81.57 22.69 85.04
CA LEU A 634 81.49 22.10 83.70
C LEU A 634 80.58 20.85 83.61
N TYR A 635 80.49 20.06 84.68
CA TYR A 635 79.58 18.89 84.77
C TYR A 635 78.12 19.29 85.03
N GLU A 636 77.91 20.37 85.76
CA GLU A 636 76.57 20.92 86.05
C GLU A 636 76.00 21.59 84.80
N LEU A 637 76.86 22.24 84.00
CA LEU A 637 76.51 22.86 82.74
C LEU A 637 76.06 21.84 81.67
N GLU A 638 76.74 20.70 81.55
CA GLU A 638 76.42 19.65 80.57
C GLU A 638 75.06 18.99 80.88
N THR A 639 74.77 18.75 82.17
CA THR A 639 73.51 18.16 82.64
C THR A 639 72.34 19.16 82.57
N ASN A 640 72.58 20.44 82.88
CA ASN A 640 71.57 21.50 82.76
C ASN A 640 71.31 21.90 81.29
N LEU A 641 72.32 21.82 80.41
CA LEU A 641 72.13 22.03 78.98
C LEU A 641 71.23 20.96 78.38
N ASP A 642 71.38 19.69 78.78
CA ASP A 642 70.47 18.62 78.37
C ASP A 642 69.03 18.93 78.78
N MET A 643 68.78 19.17 80.08
CA MET A 643 67.42 19.46 80.54
C MET A 643 66.82 20.69 79.85
N VAL A 644 67.56 21.81 79.77
CA VAL A 644 66.99 23.04 79.22
C VAL A 644 66.82 22.98 77.71
N ILE A 645 67.74 22.39 76.95
CA ILE A 645 67.57 22.23 75.50
C ILE A 645 66.41 21.28 75.23
N PHE A 646 66.37 20.10 75.86
CA PHE A 646 65.28 19.15 75.65
C PHE A 646 63.92 19.67 76.11
N ASP A 647 63.83 20.37 77.25
CA ASP A 647 62.56 20.97 77.71
C ASP A 647 62.15 22.14 76.82
N THR A 648 63.08 22.96 76.35
CA THR A 648 62.77 24.06 75.41
C THR A 648 62.25 23.53 74.08
N PHE A 649 62.84 22.44 73.56
CA PHE A 649 62.37 21.79 72.33
C PHE A 649 61.07 20.98 72.52
N LYS A 650 60.85 20.36 73.68
CA LYS A 650 59.57 19.73 74.05
C LYS A 650 58.44 20.74 74.19
N GLU A 651 58.69 21.88 74.85
CA GLU A 651 57.72 22.98 74.95
C GLU A 651 57.42 23.60 73.58
N PHE A 652 58.35 23.51 72.62
CA PHE A 652 58.17 24.09 71.29
C PHE A 652 57.12 23.39 70.43
N LYS A 653 56.54 22.26 70.90
CA LYS A 653 55.42 21.51 70.27
C LYS A 653 55.39 21.69 68.74
N MET A 654 56.39 21.14 68.05
CA MET A 654 56.49 21.25 66.59
C MET A 654 55.24 20.71 65.88
N SER A 655 54.51 19.79 66.52
CA SER A 655 53.17 19.34 66.13
C SER A 655 52.14 20.47 66.00
N GLU A 656 52.16 21.52 66.83
CA GLU A 656 51.26 22.68 66.70
C GLU A 656 51.65 23.58 65.51
N ILE A 657 52.95 23.73 65.22
CA ILE A 657 53.43 24.50 64.06
C ILE A 657 53.15 23.72 62.75
N LEU A 658 53.25 22.39 62.78
CA LEU A 658 52.89 21.54 61.65
C LEU A 658 51.39 21.47 61.41
N ASN A 659 50.57 21.46 62.46
CA ASN A 659 49.14 21.67 62.34
C ASN A 659 48.79 23.05 61.74
N SER A 660 49.65 24.06 61.94
CA SER A 660 49.47 25.38 61.31
C SER A 660 49.95 25.47 59.86
N LEU A 661 50.78 24.54 59.39
CA LEU A 661 51.24 24.45 58.00
C LEU A 661 50.14 23.95 57.05
N ASP A 662 49.19 23.15 57.57
CA ASP A 662 48.02 22.55 56.89
C ASP A 662 48.20 22.22 55.39
N ILE A 663 49.37 21.68 55.04
CA ILE A 663 49.76 21.34 53.67
C ILE A 663 48.76 20.36 53.04
N ASN A 664 48.23 19.46 53.87
CA ASN A 664 47.22 18.50 53.47
C ASN A 664 45.87 19.20 53.24
N GLY A 665 45.44 20.12 54.11
CA GLY A 665 44.21 20.90 53.93
C GLY A 665 44.15 21.69 52.63
N VAL A 666 45.24 22.37 52.25
CA VAL A 666 45.31 23.14 51.00
C VAL A 666 45.19 22.24 49.76
N PHE A 667 45.77 21.04 49.79
CA PHE A 667 45.61 20.06 48.71
C PHE A 667 44.16 19.60 48.57
N PHE A 668 43.48 19.44 49.71
CA PHE A 668 42.09 19.00 49.74
C PHE A 668 41.10 20.09 49.31
N GLU A 669 41.37 21.36 49.60
CA GLU A 669 40.58 22.47 49.04
C GLU A 669 40.68 22.51 47.51
N PHE A 670 41.89 22.39 46.98
CA PHE A 670 42.13 22.29 45.53
C PHE A 670 41.34 21.13 44.90
N LEU A 671 41.41 19.93 45.50
CA LEU A 671 40.68 18.76 45.03
C LEU A 671 39.16 18.93 45.07
N ASN A 672 38.63 19.46 46.17
CA ASN A 672 37.19 19.67 46.35
C ASN A 672 36.64 20.72 45.39
N GLU A 673 37.41 21.77 45.09
CA GLU A 673 37.02 22.79 44.11
C GLU A 673 36.90 22.19 42.70
N LYS A 674 37.87 21.34 42.31
CA LYS A 674 37.86 20.65 41.01
C LYS A 674 36.70 19.65 40.89
N LEU A 675 36.43 18.87 41.94
CA LEU A 675 35.28 17.97 41.97
C LEU A 675 33.95 18.71 41.86
N LYS A 676 33.80 19.85 42.56
CA LYS A 676 32.59 20.70 42.45
C LYS A 676 32.41 21.26 41.04
N HIS A 677 33.48 21.65 40.37
CA HIS A 677 33.42 22.13 38.99
C HIS A 677 32.95 21.02 38.03
N TYR A 678 33.50 19.81 38.18
CA TYR A 678 33.07 18.66 37.38
C TYR A 678 31.60 18.28 37.66
N GLU A 679 31.17 18.27 38.93
CA GLU A 679 29.79 18.01 39.32
C GLU A 679 28.81 19.03 38.72
N LYS A 680 29.18 20.32 38.74
CA LYS A 680 28.38 21.38 38.12
C LYS A 680 28.25 21.20 36.60
N ASN A 681 29.33 20.82 35.93
CA ASN A 681 29.30 20.51 34.50
C ASN A 681 28.38 19.32 34.19
N GLN A 682 28.46 18.24 34.98
CA GLN A 682 27.59 17.09 34.80
C GLN A 682 26.10 17.42 35.02
N LYS A 683 25.80 18.23 36.04
CA LYS A 683 24.43 18.69 36.30
C LYS A 683 23.87 19.54 35.16
N SER A 684 24.67 20.45 34.60
CA SER A 684 24.26 21.26 33.44
C SER A 684 24.00 20.43 32.18
N LYS A 685 24.79 19.38 31.94
CA LYS A 685 24.55 18.43 30.84
C LYS A 685 23.22 17.70 31.04
N LEU A 686 22.92 17.28 32.27
CA LEU A 686 21.68 16.58 32.60
C LEU A 686 20.44 17.48 32.37
N GLU A 687 20.50 18.74 32.81
CA GLU A 687 19.44 19.73 32.56
C GLU A 687 19.24 20.00 31.05
N SER A 688 20.34 20.04 30.26
CA SER A 688 20.24 20.20 28.81
C SER A 688 19.55 19.01 28.13
N LEU A 689 19.82 17.79 28.62
CA LEU A 689 19.20 16.57 28.13
C LEU A 689 17.72 16.48 28.47
N GLU A 690 17.33 16.88 29.68
CA GLU A 690 15.91 16.95 30.06
C GLU A 690 15.12 17.92 29.17
N LYS A 691 15.73 19.05 28.77
CA LYS A 691 15.13 19.98 27.81
C LYS A 691 14.97 19.37 26.42
N VAL A 692 15.98 18.62 25.94
CA VAL A 692 15.88 17.88 24.67
C VAL A 692 14.74 16.86 24.74
N LEU A 693 14.62 16.13 25.85
CA LEU A 693 13.52 15.19 26.10
C LEU A 693 12.14 15.86 26.11
N GLN A 694 12.03 17.07 26.66
CA GLN A 694 10.79 17.85 26.59
C GLN A 694 10.46 18.32 25.17
N SER A 695 11.46 18.73 24.38
CA SER A 695 11.25 19.09 22.98
C SER A 695 10.81 17.89 22.12
N LEU A 696 11.39 16.71 22.37
CA LEU A 696 10.98 15.46 21.74
C LEU A 696 9.53 15.11 22.06
N LYS A 697 9.07 15.27 23.30
CA LYS A 697 7.65 15.06 23.67
C LYS A 697 6.70 15.95 22.87
N SER A 698 7.11 17.16 22.50
CA SER A 698 6.28 18.06 21.67
C SER A 698 6.26 17.64 20.19
N GLN A 699 7.37 17.15 19.64
CA GLN A 699 7.41 16.57 18.30
C GLN A 699 6.63 15.24 18.23
N ASP A 700 6.72 14.43 19.29
CA ASP A 700 5.96 13.19 19.44
C ASP A 700 4.46 13.41 19.41
N ALA A 701 3.95 14.57 19.86
CA ALA A 701 2.53 14.90 19.79
C ALA A 701 2.03 15.07 18.35
N ASN A 702 2.82 15.75 17.50
CA ASN A 702 2.51 15.87 16.07
C ASN A 702 2.59 14.50 15.37
N ILE A 703 3.61 13.70 15.70
CA ILE A 703 3.76 12.34 15.18
C ILE A 703 2.62 11.43 15.64
N LEU A 704 2.13 11.59 16.87
CA LEU A 704 0.96 10.87 17.40
C LEU A 704 -0.30 11.24 16.63
N ASN A 705 -0.52 12.53 16.37
CA ASN A 705 -1.67 12.97 15.59
C ASN A 705 -1.63 12.40 14.17
N SER A 706 -0.48 12.47 13.48
CA SER A 706 -0.32 11.84 12.17
C SER A 706 -0.51 10.31 12.20
N PHE A 707 -0.08 9.64 13.27
CA PHE A 707 -0.27 8.20 13.45
C PHE A 707 -1.75 7.83 13.66
N GLU A 708 -2.48 8.62 14.45
CA GLU A 708 -3.92 8.46 14.68
C GLU A 708 -4.72 8.73 13.40
N GLU A 709 -4.39 9.80 12.65
CA GLU A 709 -4.97 10.07 11.33
C GLU A 709 -4.73 8.91 10.35
N ASN A 710 -3.51 8.37 10.32
CA ASN A 710 -3.21 7.22 9.48
C ASN A 710 -3.99 5.96 9.90
N LEU A 711 -4.20 5.74 11.20
CA LEU A 711 -5.03 4.63 11.68
C LEU A 711 -6.50 4.77 11.27
N GLU A 712 -7.08 5.97 11.40
CA GLU A 712 -8.46 6.22 10.97
C GLU A 712 -8.62 5.95 9.46
N LYS A 713 -7.62 6.37 8.67
CA LYS A 713 -7.62 6.10 7.22
C LYS A 713 -7.47 4.61 6.91
N ILE A 714 -6.64 3.86 7.63
CA ILE A 714 -6.55 2.40 7.49
C ILE A 714 -7.89 1.73 7.84
N GLU A 715 -8.58 2.18 8.88
CA GLU A 715 -9.91 1.66 9.20
C GLU A 715 -10.93 1.93 8.10
N LYS A 716 -10.94 3.15 7.53
CA LYS A 716 -11.78 3.47 6.36
C LYS A 716 -11.46 2.57 5.17
N LEU A 717 -10.18 2.33 4.87
CA LEU A 717 -9.78 1.42 3.78
C LEU A 717 -10.27 -0.01 4.02
N LYS A 718 -10.23 -0.52 5.25
CA LYS A 718 -10.78 -1.85 5.58
C LYS A 718 -12.30 -1.91 5.42
N GLN A 719 -13.01 -0.83 5.77
CA GLN A 719 -14.46 -0.73 5.53
C GLN A 719 -14.76 -0.74 4.03
N LEU A 720 -13.98 -0.01 3.22
CA LEU A 720 -14.11 -0.01 1.76
C LEU A 720 -13.81 -1.38 1.16
N GLU A 721 -12.84 -2.12 1.69
CA GLU A 721 -12.53 -3.49 1.26
C GLU A 721 -13.72 -4.45 1.51
N MET A 722 -14.36 -4.35 2.67
CA MET A 722 -15.61 -5.08 2.95
C MET A 722 -16.76 -4.65 2.03
N GLY A 723 -16.87 -3.36 1.73
CA GLY A 723 -17.82 -2.82 0.76
C GLY A 723 -17.61 -3.41 -0.63
N LEU A 724 -16.36 -3.46 -1.11
CA LEU A 724 -15.99 -4.09 -2.37
C LEU A 724 -16.35 -5.57 -2.40
N LEU A 725 -16.12 -6.31 -1.30
CA LEU A 725 -16.50 -7.73 -1.20
C LEU A 725 -18.01 -7.94 -1.34
N ASN A 726 -18.80 -7.06 -0.74
CA ASN A 726 -20.27 -7.14 -0.77
C ASN A 726 -20.89 -6.66 -2.10
N ALA A 727 -20.23 -5.74 -2.80
CA ALA A 727 -20.58 -5.36 -4.17
C ALA A 727 -20.15 -6.48 -5.12
N ASP A 728 -20.95 -7.55 -5.23
CA ASP A 728 -20.70 -8.70 -6.11
C ASP A 728 -21.95 -9.17 -6.88
#